data_AF-W3VQ80-F1
#
_entry.id   AF-W3VQ80-F1
#
_cell.length_a   1.000
_cell.length_b   1.000
_cell.length_c   1.000
_cell.angle_alpha   90.00
_cell.angle_beta   90.00
_cell.angle_gamma   90.00
#
_symmetry.space_group_name_H-M   'P 1'
#
loop_
_entity.id
_entity.type
_entity.pdbx_description
1 polymer ?
#
loop_
_entity_poly.entity_id
_entity_poly.type
_entity_poly.pdbx_seq_one_letter_code
_entity_poly.pdbx_strand_id
1 'polypeptide(L)'
;MARFDDHMPTRPVDRDKAESELSIHIKKATSTEETAPKQKHVRKCIVYTWDYRTSQSIWTGLRVQPILSDEVQTFKALILVHKVLQEGHQVVLKEAQAQIGWFETCARTVGADSMRGYGALIRAYVNFILAKLRFHRHHKEFNGLFEYEEYISLKNIDNPDEGYETIMDLMNLQDQIDQFQKLVFAHFRGSANNECRISALVPLVKESYGIYKFLTSMLRAMHRRTDASDALQPLRERYDSQHHSLRKFYYECANLKYLTSLINVPKLNHEPPNLFELPEEGPYLPPRQTPKAPTPDPGPSQAEIDEQARMLKQYEDKQAALKAQEEAERQRQSDLAAKQQRDFEEQQRQQAEQQRLAQEQLMRAQMDQMQGGRLAELEREVLAMRGQYERDQLMLEQYDRRVKALETELANIGQNFGAQMQGKDDLIKQLQDQVTLWRNKYEALAKLYSQLRTEHLEMLGKYKQMQIKAGSAQEAVDKMERMERDVKAKNLELADMIRERDRARFDLDRIKASQKEEFDRLKRDLMFANERAEDATRAKSSELSGMMSTLNRQIAELEDSLREKRMELDARDAELARIRDEKDAELAIMQEGMDATIKQLTDMQLNQGESDQAVNAQIDTLILDNSKKLNAIIDSILQACVDKVDDALYELESPSASGNTTATPEYVLSMIEKGTTSTTEFATVFSLYLSGEVGGEHVEVIKRANQLAQTISDTLTSTKGITRLAQNDDAADKLIGTGRETGNVLLRFFSNLQSYRLAGVAPAQRRDVVARQNLEARAAFGNLNSVVETMVKAGNTMLANANGDIGDIVEREMMNAASAIDAATAKLQALLSRPRDHNKYSAVDLQVHDAILEASLAITRAIAGLIKAATESQQEIVAKGRGSSTNQQFYKKNNRWTEGLISAARAVAFATTMLIEAADGVIMGTHSLEQLIVASNEVSAATAQVVAASRVKAEFMSKTQDRLERAAKAVTDACRALVKQVKTITDRQSNGAADFDYSQMAVHEFKVKEMEQQVEVLKLEKELTQARRVLGAMRRAGYHATEED
;
A
#
# COMPACT_ATOMS: atom_id res chain seq x y z
N MET A 1 -38.48 22.74 -22.94
CA MET A 1 -37.05 22.55 -23.30
C MET A 1 -36.23 23.39 -22.33
N ALA A 2 -35.87 22.84 -21.18
CA ALA A 2 -35.04 23.52 -20.18
C ALA A 2 -33.60 23.03 -20.35
N ARG A 3 -32.66 23.98 -20.49
CA ARG A 3 -31.23 23.71 -20.59
C ARG A 3 -30.77 23.02 -19.30
N PHE A 4 -30.14 21.86 -19.45
CA PHE A 4 -29.37 21.24 -18.39
C PHE A 4 -28.15 22.13 -18.13
N ASP A 5 -28.04 22.67 -16.92
CA ASP A 5 -26.84 23.33 -16.44
C ASP A 5 -25.69 22.32 -16.36
N ASP A 6 -24.64 22.57 -17.15
CA ASP A 6 -23.33 21.93 -17.02
C ASP A 6 -22.74 22.32 -15.66
N HIS A 7 -22.91 21.45 -14.67
CA HIS A 7 -22.21 21.56 -13.40
C HIS A 7 -20.75 21.13 -13.62
N MET A 8 -19.84 22.12 -13.73
CA MET A 8 -18.40 21.88 -13.76
C MET A 8 -17.95 21.19 -12.46
N PRO A 9 -17.04 20.19 -12.53
CA PRO A 9 -16.48 19.56 -11.33
C PRO A 9 -15.81 20.61 -10.45
N THR A 10 -15.88 20.41 -9.13
CA THR A 10 -15.32 21.31 -8.09
C THR A 10 -13.80 21.43 -8.13
N ARG A 11 -13.12 20.78 -9.09
CA ARG A 11 -11.69 20.89 -9.38
C ARG A 11 -11.49 20.98 -10.91
N PRO A 12 -10.61 21.86 -11.40
CA PRO A 12 -10.19 21.84 -12.79
C PRO A 12 -9.28 20.62 -12.99
N VAL A 13 -9.83 19.54 -13.55
CA VAL A 13 -9.08 18.31 -13.86
C VAL A 13 -9.16 18.09 -15.37
N ASP A 14 -7.99 17.90 -15.97
CA ASP A 14 -7.86 17.51 -17.37
C ASP A 14 -8.55 16.15 -17.60
N ARG A 15 -9.63 16.13 -18.37
CA ARG A 15 -10.49 14.95 -18.57
C ARG A 15 -9.71 13.79 -19.18
N ASP A 16 -8.82 14.07 -20.12
CA ASP A 16 -8.04 13.04 -20.83
C ASP A 16 -7.02 12.41 -19.88
N LYS A 17 -6.43 13.21 -18.99
CA LYS A 17 -5.56 12.73 -17.93
C LYS A 17 -6.33 11.86 -16.92
N ALA A 18 -7.53 12.27 -16.53
CA ALA A 18 -8.37 11.50 -15.62
C ALA A 18 -8.83 10.16 -16.21
N GLU A 19 -9.12 10.11 -17.52
CA GLU A 19 -9.44 8.86 -18.20
C GLU A 19 -8.23 7.91 -18.30
N SER A 20 -7.04 8.46 -18.54
CA SER A 20 -5.79 7.69 -18.51
C SER A 20 -5.51 7.10 -17.11
N GLU A 21 -5.67 7.91 -16.05
CA GLU A 21 -5.54 7.47 -14.67
C GLU A 21 -6.60 6.43 -14.28
N LEU A 22 -7.84 6.60 -14.74
CA LEU A 22 -8.93 5.64 -14.55
C LEU A 22 -8.60 4.29 -15.18
N SER A 23 -8.06 4.26 -16.41
CA SER A 23 -7.64 3.03 -17.08
C SER A 23 -6.59 2.27 -16.27
N ILE A 24 -5.63 2.97 -15.67
CA ILE A 24 -4.62 2.39 -14.77
C ILE A 24 -5.29 1.80 -13.52
N HIS A 25 -6.27 2.49 -12.94
CA HIS A 25 -7.00 1.99 -11.78
C HIS A 25 -7.82 0.74 -12.10
N ILE A 26 -8.53 0.72 -13.23
CA ILE A 26 -9.24 -0.47 -13.70
C ILE A 26 -8.25 -1.63 -13.85
N LYS A 27 -7.10 -1.41 -14.51
CA LYS A 27 -6.07 -2.45 -14.75
C LYS A 27 -5.53 -3.05 -13.45
N LYS A 28 -5.31 -2.20 -12.44
CA LYS A 28 -4.81 -2.64 -11.13
C LYS A 28 -5.90 -3.33 -10.29
N ALA A 29 -7.17 -2.99 -10.49
CA ALA A 29 -8.30 -3.65 -9.84
C ALA A 29 -8.59 -5.04 -10.46
N THR A 30 -8.40 -5.19 -11.77
CA THR A 30 -8.63 -6.42 -12.56
C THR A 30 -7.34 -7.21 -12.83
N SER A 31 -6.35 -7.16 -11.93
CA SER A 31 -5.10 -7.92 -12.09
C SER A 31 -5.32 -9.44 -12.12
N THR A 32 -4.41 -10.19 -12.74
CA THR A 32 -4.42 -11.67 -12.84
C THR A 32 -4.18 -12.39 -11.50
N GLU A 33 -3.75 -11.66 -10.46
CA GLU A 33 -3.53 -12.21 -9.12
C GLU A 33 -4.84 -12.70 -8.50
N GLU A 34 -4.86 -13.94 -7.97
CA GLU A 34 -6.00 -14.57 -7.27
C GLU A 34 -6.18 -13.99 -5.85
N THR A 35 -6.34 -12.68 -5.78
CA THR A 35 -6.58 -11.88 -4.58
C THR A 35 -7.79 -10.98 -4.80
N ALA A 36 -8.32 -10.39 -3.73
CA ALA A 36 -9.42 -9.44 -3.86
C ALA A 36 -9.00 -8.23 -4.73
N PRO A 37 -9.95 -7.61 -5.47
CA PRO A 37 -9.69 -6.35 -6.14
C PRO A 37 -9.18 -5.29 -5.15
N LYS A 38 -8.02 -4.69 -5.45
CA LYS A 38 -7.37 -3.71 -4.57
C LYS A 38 -8.30 -2.53 -4.29
N GLN A 39 -8.69 -2.37 -3.02
CA GLN A 39 -9.74 -1.44 -2.59
C GLN A 39 -9.49 0.02 -2.99
N LYS A 40 -8.24 0.48 -2.91
CA LYS A 40 -7.83 1.83 -3.35
C LYS A 40 -8.26 2.11 -4.80
N HIS A 41 -8.09 1.14 -5.69
CA HIS A 41 -8.40 1.30 -7.11
C HIS A 41 -9.89 1.17 -7.40
N VAL A 42 -10.59 0.26 -6.71
CA VAL A 42 -12.05 0.17 -6.75
C VAL A 42 -12.69 1.49 -6.29
N ARG A 43 -12.20 2.06 -5.18
CA ARG A 43 -12.70 3.34 -4.65
C ARG A 43 -12.47 4.49 -5.64
N LYS A 44 -11.32 4.54 -6.32
CA LYS A 44 -11.06 5.55 -7.36
C LYS A 44 -12.01 5.43 -8.55
N CYS A 45 -12.39 4.22 -8.96
CA CYS A 45 -13.40 4.02 -10.01
C CYS A 45 -14.78 4.52 -9.56
N ILE A 46 -15.17 4.24 -8.30
CA ILE A 46 -16.43 4.76 -7.73
C ILE A 46 -16.43 6.29 -7.69
N VAL A 47 -15.37 6.89 -7.13
CA VAL A 47 -15.22 8.35 -7.02
C VAL A 47 -15.25 9.03 -8.39
N TYR A 48 -14.64 8.42 -9.41
CA TYR A 48 -14.73 8.94 -10.79
C TYR A 48 -16.18 9.13 -11.25
N THR A 49 -17.08 8.19 -10.94
CA THR A 49 -18.49 8.33 -11.32
C THR A 49 -19.20 9.49 -10.62
N TRP A 50 -18.74 9.87 -9.43
CA TRP A 50 -19.27 11.03 -8.69
C TRP A 50 -18.68 12.35 -9.20
N ASP A 51 -17.37 12.36 -9.50
CA ASP A 51 -16.65 13.54 -9.99
C ASP A 51 -17.15 13.98 -11.38
N TYR A 52 -17.33 13.03 -12.30
CA TYR A 52 -17.70 13.30 -13.69
C TYR A 52 -19.17 13.00 -14.03
N ARG A 53 -19.93 12.46 -13.06
CA ARG A 53 -21.34 12.05 -13.25
C ARG A 53 -21.55 11.15 -14.49
N THR A 54 -20.59 10.28 -14.78
CA THR A 54 -20.68 9.27 -15.84
C THR A 54 -19.87 8.02 -15.48
N SER A 55 -20.29 6.88 -16.02
CA SER A 55 -19.60 5.59 -15.97
C SER A 55 -19.07 5.14 -17.34
N GLN A 56 -19.32 5.90 -18.42
CA GLN A 56 -18.95 5.47 -19.78
C GLN A 56 -17.47 5.13 -19.92
N SER A 57 -16.60 5.95 -19.35
CA SER A 57 -15.14 5.73 -19.38
C SER A 57 -14.72 4.47 -18.62
N ILE A 58 -15.49 4.03 -17.61
CA ILE A 58 -15.26 2.74 -16.92
C ILE A 58 -15.57 1.57 -17.85
N TRP A 59 -16.71 1.61 -18.55
CA TRP A 59 -17.11 0.57 -19.50
C TRP A 59 -16.13 0.46 -20.68
N THR A 60 -15.70 1.60 -21.22
CA THR A 60 -14.66 1.65 -22.25
C THR A 60 -13.35 1.04 -21.73
N GLY A 61 -12.92 1.43 -20.52
CA GLY A 61 -11.71 0.88 -19.89
C GLY A 61 -11.78 -0.64 -19.69
N LEU A 62 -12.93 -1.18 -19.32
CA LEU A 62 -13.15 -2.63 -19.16
C LEU A 62 -13.12 -3.39 -20.49
N ARG A 63 -13.60 -2.78 -21.59
CA ARG A 63 -13.59 -3.41 -22.92
C ARG A 63 -12.20 -3.42 -23.57
N VAL A 64 -11.39 -2.40 -23.30
CA VAL A 64 -10.03 -2.29 -23.85
C VAL A 64 -9.07 -3.27 -23.16
N GLN A 65 -9.39 -3.72 -21.95
CA GLN A 65 -8.57 -4.69 -21.23
C GLN A 65 -8.88 -6.14 -21.63
N PRO A 66 -7.87 -7.01 -21.74
CA PRO A 66 -8.05 -8.43 -22.03
C PRO A 66 -8.51 -9.18 -20.77
N ILE A 67 -9.66 -8.81 -20.21
CA ILE A 67 -10.20 -9.43 -18.99
C ILE A 67 -10.82 -10.80 -19.27
N LEU A 68 -11.30 -11.04 -20.50
CA LEU A 68 -12.01 -12.27 -20.88
C LEU A 68 -11.08 -13.47 -21.10
N SER A 69 -9.77 -13.23 -21.24
CA SER A 69 -8.78 -14.32 -21.41
C SER A 69 -8.44 -15.04 -20.11
N ASP A 70 -8.72 -14.43 -18.95
CA ASP A 70 -8.47 -15.02 -17.64
C ASP A 70 -9.72 -14.94 -16.76
N GLU A 71 -10.11 -16.08 -16.20
CA GLU A 71 -11.33 -16.21 -15.39
C GLU A 71 -11.26 -15.39 -14.09
N VAL A 72 -10.07 -15.25 -13.49
CA VAL A 72 -9.88 -14.47 -12.26
C VAL A 72 -10.05 -12.98 -12.56
N GLN A 73 -9.48 -12.50 -13.67
CA GLN A 73 -9.67 -11.12 -14.13
C GLN A 73 -11.14 -10.82 -14.45
N THR A 74 -11.84 -11.73 -15.14
CA THR A 74 -13.28 -11.60 -15.42
C THR A 74 -14.08 -11.53 -14.12
N PHE A 75 -13.80 -12.43 -13.16
CA PHE A 75 -14.49 -12.43 -11.87
C PHE A 75 -14.23 -11.15 -11.06
N LYS A 76 -12.98 -10.66 -11.03
CA LYS A 76 -12.62 -9.40 -10.37
C LYS A 76 -13.25 -8.18 -11.06
N ALA A 77 -13.38 -8.20 -12.38
CA ALA A 77 -14.09 -7.16 -13.13
C ALA A 77 -15.57 -7.12 -12.74
N LEU A 78 -16.22 -8.27 -12.57
CA LEU A 78 -17.61 -8.34 -12.09
C LEU A 78 -17.76 -7.83 -10.66
N ILE A 79 -16.80 -8.11 -9.76
CA ILE A 79 -16.80 -7.54 -8.40
C ILE A 79 -16.63 -6.01 -8.44
N LEU A 80 -15.71 -5.50 -9.26
CA LEU A 80 -15.52 -4.06 -9.45
C LEU A 80 -16.81 -3.40 -9.94
N VAL A 81 -17.43 -3.95 -10.98
CA VAL A 81 -18.68 -3.44 -11.55
C VAL A 81 -19.81 -3.50 -10.54
N HIS A 82 -19.97 -4.60 -9.79
CA HIS A 82 -20.98 -4.71 -8.75
C HIS A 82 -20.83 -3.61 -7.69
N LYS A 83 -19.60 -3.36 -7.22
CA LYS A 83 -19.33 -2.27 -6.27
C LYS A 83 -19.59 -0.88 -6.86
N VAL A 84 -19.29 -0.67 -8.14
CA VAL A 84 -19.59 0.59 -8.85
C VAL A 84 -21.10 0.78 -9.03
N LEU A 85 -21.86 -0.29 -9.28
CA LEU A 85 -23.33 -0.25 -9.32
C LEU A 85 -23.94 0.06 -7.94
N GLN A 86 -23.29 -0.35 -6.86
CA GLN A 86 -23.76 -0.10 -5.49
C GLN A 86 -23.43 1.33 -5.01
N GLU A 87 -22.16 1.73 -5.08
CA GLU A 87 -21.64 2.94 -4.43
C GLU A 87 -21.40 4.11 -5.41
N GLY A 88 -21.59 3.90 -6.71
CA GLY A 88 -21.43 4.93 -7.75
C GLY A 88 -22.60 5.90 -7.83
N HIS A 89 -22.43 6.96 -8.63
CA HIS A 89 -23.50 7.94 -8.87
C HIS A 89 -24.75 7.28 -9.49
N GLN A 90 -25.96 7.80 -9.23
CA GLN A 90 -27.22 7.17 -9.70
C GLN A 90 -27.29 6.94 -11.23
N VAL A 91 -26.61 7.80 -12.00
CA VAL A 91 -26.49 7.68 -13.45
C VAL A 91 -25.88 6.35 -13.91
N VAL A 92 -25.04 5.73 -13.06
CA VAL A 92 -24.35 4.48 -13.37
C VAL A 92 -25.37 3.37 -13.62
N LEU A 93 -26.44 3.28 -12.82
CA LEU A 93 -27.50 2.28 -13.00
C LEU A 93 -28.21 2.42 -14.35
N LYS A 94 -28.41 3.66 -14.80
CA LYS A 94 -29.01 3.97 -16.09
C LYS A 94 -28.08 3.62 -17.25
N GLU A 95 -26.81 4.00 -17.17
CA GLU A 95 -25.81 3.72 -18.22
C GLU A 95 -25.45 2.23 -18.30
N ALA A 96 -25.49 1.51 -17.18
CA ALA A 96 -25.26 0.06 -17.13
C ALA A 96 -26.30 -0.75 -17.92
N GLN A 97 -27.52 -0.23 -18.10
CA GLN A 97 -28.55 -0.88 -18.94
C GLN A 97 -28.07 -1.08 -20.38
N ALA A 98 -27.28 -0.14 -20.91
CA ALA A 98 -26.71 -0.24 -22.25
C ALA A 98 -25.58 -1.29 -22.36
N GLN A 99 -25.16 -1.86 -21.22
CA GLN A 99 -24.02 -2.78 -21.12
C GLN A 99 -24.44 -4.24 -20.93
N ILE A 100 -25.74 -4.55 -21.01
CA ILE A 100 -26.27 -5.92 -20.87
C ILE A 100 -25.55 -6.92 -21.79
N GLY A 101 -25.33 -6.57 -23.06
CA GLY A 101 -24.65 -7.44 -24.01
C GLY A 101 -23.19 -7.74 -23.64
N TRP A 102 -22.52 -6.85 -22.91
CA TRP A 102 -21.17 -7.09 -22.39
C TRP A 102 -21.18 -8.13 -21.28
N PHE A 103 -22.12 -8.04 -20.33
CA PHE A 103 -22.27 -9.04 -19.27
C PHE A 103 -22.57 -10.43 -19.82
N GLU A 104 -23.48 -10.53 -20.79
CA GLU A 104 -23.77 -11.82 -21.44
C GLU A 104 -22.53 -12.39 -22.16
N THR A 105 -21.69 -11.52 -22.73
CA THR A 105 -20.43 -11.93 -23.34
C THR A 105 -19.45 -12.45 -22.28
N CYS A 106 -19.36 -11.82 -21.10
CA CYS A 106 -18.59 -12.36 -19.98
C CYS A 106 -19.07 -13.76 -19.56
N ALA A 107 -20.38 -14.03 -19.58
CA ALA A 107 -20.90 -15.35 -19.24
C ALA A 107 -20.66 -16.40 -20.34
N ARG A 108 -20.76 -16.02 -21.62
CA ARG A 108 -20.56 -16.95 -22.76
C ARG A 108 -19.10 -17.30 -23.03
N THR A 109 -18.18 -16.36 -22.81
CA THR A 109 -16.76 -16.54 -23.14
C THR A 109 -16.03 -17.42 -22.13
N VAL A 110 -16.59 -17.63 -20.93
CA VAL A 110 -15.95 -18.46 -19.92
C VAL A 110 -16.33 -19.93 -20.11
N GLY A 111 -15.32 -20.77 -20.38
CA GLY A 111 -15.46 -22.20 -20.69
C GLY A 111 -16.24 -22.99 -19.63
N ALA A 112 -16.72 -24.19 -20.03
CA ALA A 112 -17.60 -25.03 -19.23
C ALA A 112 -16.99 -25.44 -17.88
N ASP A 113 -15.70 -25.79 -17.86
CA ASP A 113 -14.91 -26.06 -16.65
C ASP A 113 -13.44 -25.69 -16.86
N SER A 114 -12.97 -24.69 -16.10
CA SER A 114 -11.55 -24.31 -16.03
C SER A 114 -10.92 -24.88 -14.76
N MET A 115 -9.60 -25.11 -14.80
CA MET A 115 -8.81 -25.69 -13.70
C MET A 115 -8.98 -24.95 -12.36
N ARG A 116 -9.35 -23.66 -12.36
CA ARG A 116 -9.58 -22.86 -11.13
C ARG A 116 -11.06 -22.71 -10.72
N GLY A 117 -12.00 -23.17 -11.55
CA GLY A 117 -13.42 -23.29 -11.21
C GLY A 117 -14.18 -21.96 -11.02
N TYR A 118 -13.76 -20.86 -11.65
CA TYR A 118 -14.50 -19.59 -11.60
C TYR A 118 -15.64 -19.52 -12.63
N GLY A 119 -15.68 -20.40 -13.62
CA GLY A 119 -16.69 -20.35 -14.69
C GLY A 119 -18.14 -20.42 -14.20
N ALA A 120 -18.45 -21.34 -13.28
CA ALA A 120 -19.78 -21.41 -12.67
C ALA A 120 -20.11 -20.12 -11.87
N LEU A 121 -19.13 -19.60 -11.12
CA LEU A 121 -19.28 -18.37 -10.34
C LEU A 121 -19.51 -17.14 -11.23
N ILE A 122 -18.81 -17.03 -12.35
CA ILE A 122 -18.95 -15.92 -13.30
C ILE A 122 -20.34 -15.91 -13.93
N ARG A 123 -20.84 -17.07 -14.38
CA ARG A 123 -22.19 -17.18 -14.96
C ARG A 123 -23.26 -16.81 -13.94
N ALA A 124 -23.15 -17.32 -12.71
CA ALA A 124 -24.08 -16.98 -11.63
C ALA A 124 -24.01 -15.49 -11.26
N TYR A 125 -22.81 -14.89 -11.20
CA TYR A 125 -22.64 -13.47 -10.90
C TYR A 125 -23.24 -12.59 -12.02
N VAL A 126 -23.01 -12.94 -13.29
CA VAL A 126 -23.63 -12.24 -14.42
C VAL A 126 -25.15 -12.31 -14.33
N ASN A 127 -25.72 -13.49 -14.05
CA ASN A 127 -27.16 -13.65 -13.89
C ASN A 127 -27.72 -12.77 -12.77
N PHE A 128 -27.03 -12.71 -11.62
CA PHE A 128 -27.39 -11.84 -10.52
C PHE A 128 -27.34 -10.34 -10.92
N ILE A 129 -26.26 -9.88 -11.57
CA ILE A 129 -26.14 -8.48 -12.01
C ILE A 129 -27.23 -8.14 -13.03
N LEU A 130 -27.56 -9.04 -13.95
CA LEU A 130 -28.65 -8.84 -14.91
C LEU A 130 -30.01 -8.76 -14.20
N ALA A 131 -30.25 -9.59 -13.18
CA ALA A 131 -31.45 -9.50 -12.36
C ALA A 131 -31.52 -8.15 -11.61
N LYS A 132 -30.41 -7.69 -11.03
CA LYS A 132 -30.29 -6.36 -10.41
C LYS A 132 -30.61 -5.24 -11.40
N LEU A 133 -30.04 -5.29 -12.61
CA LEU A 133 -30.33 -4.29 -13.64
C LEU A 133 -31.80 -4.32 -14.10
N ARG A 134 -32.42 -5.50 -14.19
CA ARG A 134 -33.86 -5.61 -14.50
C ARG A 134 -34.71 -4.98 -13.40
N PHE A 135 -34.37 -5.19 -12.13
CA PHE A 135 -35.04 -4.53 -11.00
C PHE A 135 -34.95 -3.00 -11.14
N HIS A 136 -33.75 -2.46 -11.28
CA HIS A 136 -33.50 -1.00 -11.42
C HIS A 136 -34.06 -0.37 -12.71
N ARG A 137 -34.45 -1.19 -13.70
CA ARG A 137 -35.14 -0.72 -14.91
C ARG A 137 -36.61 -0.41 -14.63
N HIS A 138 -37.27 -1.23 -13.81
CA HIS A 138 -38.67 -1.07 -13.42
C HIS A 138 -38.79 -0.12 -12.22
N HIS A 139 -37.90 -0.26 -11.23
CA HIS A 139 -37.89 0.52 -10.00
C HIS A 139 -36.69 1.49 -9.97
N LYS A 140 -36.89 2.70 -10.50
CA LYS A 140 -35.84 3.73 -10.61
C LYS A 140 -35.65 4.54 -9.32
N GLU A 141 -36.59 4.38 -8.38
CA GLU A 141 -36.62 5.04 -7.09
C GLU A 141 -35.57 4.48 -6.11
N PHE A 142 -35.17 3.22 -6.28
CA PHE A 142 -34.14 2.62 -5.44
C PHE A 142 -32.74 3.04 -5.90
N ASN A 143 -31.87 3.32 -4.93
CA ASN A 143 -30.45 3.50 -5.21
C ASN A 143 -29.71 2.14 -5.32
N GLY A 144 -28.47 2.19 -5.79
CA GLY A 144 -27.67 1.00 -6.06
C GLY A 144 -27.36 0.12 -4.83
N LEU A 145 -27.28 0.71 -3.63
CA LEU A 145 -26.94 0.01 -2.39
C LEU A 145 -28.18 -0.40 -1.57
N PHE A 146 -29.38 -0.02 -2.00
CA PHE A 146 -30.60 -0.15 -1.21
C PHE A 146 -30.45 0.49 0.18
N GLU A 147 -29.94 1.72 0.24
CA GLU A 147 -29.94 2.49 1.49
C GLU A 147 -31.38 2.81 1.87
N TYR A 148 -31.70 2.57 3.13
CA TYR A 148 -33.06 2.73 3.62
C TYR A 148 -33.42 4.21 3.68
N GLU A 149 -34.32 4.64 2.79
CA GLU A 149 -34.99 5.93 2.87
C GLU A 149 -36.48 5.68 3.10
N GLU A 150 -36.97 6.14 4.25
CA GLU A 150 -38.36 5.92 4.68
C GLU A 150 -39.38 6.45 3.66
N TYR A 151 -39.03 7.50 2.92
CA TYR A 151 -39.85 8.09 1.87
C TYR A 151 -40.04 7.18 0.64
N ILE A 152 -39.04 6.38 0.25
CA ILE A 152 -39.16 5.45 -0.89
C ILE A 152 -40.16 4.32 -0.54
N SER A 153 -40.05 3.78 0.68
CA SER A 153 -40.98 2.79 1.19
C SER A 153 -42.41 3.33 1.19
N LEU A 154 -42.64 4.57 1.62
CA LEU A 154 -43.97 5.19 1.68
C LEU A 154 -44.58 5.50 0.30
N LYS A 155 -43.75 5.78 -0.72
CA LYS A 155 -44.20 6.18 -2.06
C LYS A 155 -44.91 5.04 -2.82
N ASN A 156 -44.44 3.80 -2.70
CA ASN A 156 -45.02 2.66 -3.41
C ASN A 156 -46.17 1.98 -2.62
N ILE A 157 -46.61 2.59 -1.51
CA ILE A 157 -47.69 2.07 -0.63
C ILE A 157 -49.01 2.83 -0.84
N ASP A 158 -49.01 3.91 -1.63
CA ASP A 158 -50.25 4.56 -2.07
C ASP A 158 -51.08 3.65 -2.99
N ASN A 159 -50.44 2.68 -3.65
CA ASN A 159 -51.09 1.62 -4.41
C ASN A 159 -50.66 0.22 -3.91
N PRO A 160 -51.53 -0.52 -3.20
CA PRO A 160 -51.24 -1.86 -2.69
C PRO A 160 -50.73 -2.86 -3.73
N ASP A 161 -51.22 -2.79 -4.97
CA ASP A 161 -50.83 -3.72 -6.04
C ASP A 161 -49.38 -3.49 -6.47
N GLU A 162 -48.99 -2.21 -6.63
CA GLU A 162 -47.61 -1.81 -6.96
C GLU A 162 -46.64 -2.10 -5.81
N GLY A 163 -47.10 -1.93 -4.56
CA GLY A 163 -46.37 -2.32 -3.37
C GLY A 163 -46.13 -3.84 -3.29
N TYR A 164 -47.15 -4.64 -3.63
CA TYR A 164 -47.05 -6.10 -3.68
C TYR A 164 -46.04 -6.57 -4.75
N GLU A 165 -46.12 -6.02 -5.96
CA GLU A 165 -45.17 -6.33 -7.05
C GLU A 165 -43.74 -5.94 -6.67
N THR A 166 -43.54 -4.74 -6.10
CA THR A 166 -42.22 -4.27 -5.67
C THR A 166 -41.61 -5.20 -4.60
N ILE A 167 -42.41 -5.62 -3.61
CA ILE A 167 -41.97 -6.57 -2.58
C ILE A 167 -41.60 -7.91 -3.20
N MET A 168 -42.41 -8.42 -4.14
CA MET A 168 -42.15 -9.66 -4.86
C MET A 168 -40.82 -9.61 -5.62
N ASP A 169 -40.56 -8.50 -6.31
CA ASP A 169 -39.32 -8.31 -7.08
C ASP A 169 -38.08 -8.13 -6.19
N LEU A 170 -38.22 -7.47 -5.04
CA LEU A 170 -37.17 -7.42 -4.00
C LEU A 170 -36.88 -8.82 -3.44
N MET A 171 -37.91 -9.62 -3.17
CA MET A 171 -37.74 -11.01 -2.72
C MET A 171 -37.08 -11.88 -3.80
N ASN A 172 -37.43 -11.71 -5.07
CA ASN A 172 -36.79 -12.40 -6.19
C ASN A 172 -35.30 -12.07 -6.25
N LEU A 173 -34.92 -10.81 -6.05
CA LEU A 173 -33.52 -10.40 -6.02
C LEU A 173 -32.77 -10.97 -4.80
N GLN A 174 -33.44 -11.03 -3.63
CA GLN A 174 -32.88 -11.65 -2.43
C GLN A 174 -32.60 -13.15 -2.62
N ASP A 175 -33.48 -13.88 -3.30
CA ASP A 175 -33.26 -15.30 -3.63
C ASP A 175 -32.10 -15.50 -4.59
N GLN A 176 -31.89 -14.58 -5.55
CA GLN A 176 -30.72 -14.63 -6.42
C GLN A 176 -29.40 -14.42 -5.64
N ILE A 177 -29.41 -13.56 -4.62
CA ILE A 177 -28.26 -13.39 -3.71
C ILE A 177 -28.00 -14.69 -2.94
N ASP A 178 -29.04 -15.32 -2.39
CA ASP A 178 -28.91 -16.57 -1.64
C ASP A 178 -28.41 -17.73 -2.51
N GLN A 179 -28.90 -17.87 -3.74
CA GLN A 179 -28.41 -18.87 -4.69
C GLN A 179 -26.94 -18.64 -5.05
N PHE A 180 -26.56 -17.38 -5.30
CA PHE A 180 -25.19 -17.06 -5.67
C PHE A 180 -24.20 -17.25 -4.51
N GLN A 181 -24.54 -16.81 -3.30
CA GLN A 181 -23.66 -16.98 -2.15
C GLN A 181 -23.44 -18.46 -1.80
N LYS A 182 -24.48 -19.29 -1.87
CA LYS A 182 -24.35 -20.76 -1.68
C LYS A 182 -23.39 -21.36 -2.69
N LEU A 183 -23.46 -20.92 -3.95
CA LEU A 183 -22.54 -21.35 -4.99
C LEU A 183 -21.10 -20.90 -4.69
N VAL A 184 -20.90 -19.68 -4.21
CA VAL A 184 -19.58 -19.16 -3.80
C VAL A 184 -18.98 -20.00 -2.67
N PHE A 185 -19.74 -20.30 -1.62
CA PHE A 185 -19.29 -21.19 -0.53
C PHE A 185 -18.98 -22.61 -1.01
N ALA A 186 -19.81 -23.17 -1.90
CA ALA A 186 -19.59 -24.51 -2.47
C ALA A 186 -18.28 -24.59 -3.29
N HIS A 187 -17.82 -23.47 -3.84
CA HIS A 187 -16.57 -23.38 -4.62
C HIS A 187 -15.34 -23.00 -3.77
N PHE A 188 -15.44 -23.01 -2.44
CA PHE A 188 -14.26 -22.81 -1.57
C PHE A 188 -13.32 -24.02 -1.66
N ARG A 189 -12.03 -23.75 -1.90
CA ARG A 189 -11.00 -24.80 -1.98
C ARG A 189 -10.24 -24.84 -0.65
N GLY A 190 -10.16 -26.02 -0.02
CA GLY A 190 -9.62 -26.19 1.34
C GLY A 190 -8.12 -25.88 1.53
N SER A 191 -7.34 -25.77 0.44
CA SER A 191 -5.89 -25.54 0.48
C SER A 191 -5.44 -24.21 -0.16
N ALA A 192 -6.34 -23.41 -0.72
CA ALA A 192 -6.01 -22.19 -1.48
C ALA A 192 -6.52 -20.93 -0.77
N ASN A 193 -5.83 -19.80 -0.99
CA ASN A 193 -6.31 -18.51 -0.52
C ASN A 193 -7.63 -18.14 -1.22
N ASN A 194 -8.76 -18.30 -0.53
CA ASN A 194 -10.10 -18.01 -1.08
C ASN A 194 -10.45 -16.51 -1.10
N GLU A 195 -9.48 -15.63 -0.87
CA GLU A 195 -9.65 -14.17 -0.75
C GLU A 195 -10.44 -13.56 -1.92
N CYS A 196 -10.12 -13.94 -3.17
CA CYS A 196 -10.84 -13.46 -4.35
C CYS A 196 -12.33 -13.85 -4.32
N ARG A 197 -12.65 -15.12 -4.00
CA ARG A 197 -14.03 -15.62 -3.87
C ARG A 197 -14.76 -14.95 -2.71
N ILE A 198 -14.12 -14.82 -1.55
CA ILE A 198 -14.67 -14.15 -0.37
C ILE A 198 -14.98 -12.67 -0.65
N SER A 199 -14.16 -12.00 -1.46
CA SER A 199 -14.36 -10.59 -1.80
C SER A 199 -15.65 -10.31 -2.59
N ALA A 200 -16.21 -11.32 -3.28
CA ALA A 200 -17.52 -11.23 -3.92
C ALA A 200 -18.69 -11.26 -2.92
N LEU A 201 -18.50 -11.85 -1.73
CA LEU A 201 -19.52 -11.88 -0.68
C LEU A 201 -19.72 -10.51 -0.01
N VAL A 202 -18.69 -9.67 0.03
CA VAL A 202 -18.76 -8.33 0.65
C VAL A 202 -19.91 -7.47 0.09
N PRO A 203 -20.00 -7.23 -1.24
CA PRO A 203 -21.13 -6.48 -1.79
C PRO A 203 -22.47 -7.21 -1.64
N LEU A 204 -22.50 -8.55 -1.68
CA LEU A 204 -23.74 -9.33 -1.50
C LEU A 204 -24.31 -9.18 -0.08
N VAL A 205 -23.47 -9.15 0.96
CA VAL A 205 -23.90 -8.95 2.36
C VAL A 205 -24.50 -7.55 2.56
N LYS A 206 -23.88 -6.52 1.97
CA LYS A 206 -24.40 -5.15 2.05
C LYS A 206 -25.78 -5.04 1.39
N GLU A 207 -25.91 -5.59 0.19
CA GLU A 207 -27.14 -5.51 -0.62
C GLU A 207 -28.28 -6.32 -0.01
N SER A 208 -27.99 -7.55 0.46
CA SER A 208 -29.01 -8.38 1.08
C SER A 208 -29.57 -7.78 2.36
N TYR A 209 -28.75 -7.02 3.10
CA TYR A 209 -29.20 -6.31 4.29
C TYR A 209 -30.04 -5.08 3.94
N GLY A 210 -29.66 -4.33 2.90
CA GLY A 210 -30.46 -3.21 2.39
C GLY A 210 -31.85 -3.67 1.94
N ILE A 211 -31.90 -4.73 1.12
CA ILE A 211 -33.14 -5.35 0.67
C ILE A 211 -33.97 -5.84 1.87
N TYR A 212 -33.35 -6.52 2.84
CA TYR A 212 -34.04 -7.01 4.02
C TYR A 212 -34.71 -5.89 4.84
N LYS A 213 -34.04 -4.75 5.02
CA LYS A 213 -34.62 -3.57 5.70
C LYS A 213 -35.82 -3.00 4.95
N PHE A 214 -35.72 -2.88 3.62
CA PHE A 214 -36.84 -2.44 2.79
C PHE A 214 -38.02 -3.41 2.86
N LEU A 215 -37.78 -4.71 2.71
CA LEU A 215 -38.81 -5.75 2.83
C LEU A 215 -39.53 -5.67 4.19
N THR A 216 -38.77 -5.53 5.29
CA THR A 216 -39.35 -5.41 6.64
C THR A 216 -40.27 -4.20 6.75
N SER A 217 -39.82 -3.04 6.27
CA SER A 217 -40.58 -1.78 6.36
C SER A 217 -41.80 -1.76 5.43
N MET A 218 -41.63 -2.15 4.16
CA MET A 218 -42.72 -2.21 3.18
C MET A 218 -43.78 -3.23 3.59
N LEU A 219 -43.41 -4.41 4.10
CA LEU A 219 -44.38 -5.37 4.63
C LEU A 219 -45.13 -4.80 5.82
N ARG A 220 -44.45 -4.20 6.81
CA ARG A 220 -45.11 -3.55 7.96
C ARG A 220 -46.10 -2.48 7.52
N ALA A 221 -45.71 -1.65 6.56
CA ALA A 221 -46.53 -0.54 6.11
C ALA A 221 -47.68 -0.99 5.18
N MET A 222 -47.52 -2.06 4.40
CA MET A 222 -48.61 -2.74 3.68
C MET A 222 -49.67 -3.29 4.64
N HIS A 223 -49.25 -3.97 5.73
CA HIS A 223 -50.17 -4.47 6.76
C HIS A 223 -50.98 -3.36 7.45
N ARG A 224 -50.48 -2.13 7.48
CA ARG A 224 -51.22 -0.98 8.04
C ARG A 224 -52.28 -0.42 7.11
N ARG A 225 -52.11 -0.56 5.80
CA ARG A 225 -52.96 0.10 4.79
C ARG A 225 -53.95 -0.83 4.13
N THR A 226 -53.64 -2.12 4.00
CA THR A 226 -54.52 -3.10 3.37
C THR A 226 -55.30 -3.89 4.41
N ASP A 227 -56.63 -3.88 4.31
CA ASP A 227 -57.51 -4.70 5.16
C ASP A 227 -57.48 -6.20 4.76
N ALA A 228 -56.89 -6.53 3.62
CA ALA A 228 -56.76 -7.88 3.08
C ALA A 228 -55.51 -8.62 3.61
N SER A 229 -55.50 -8.95 4.92
CA SER A 229 -54.39 -9.68 5.56
C SER A 229 -54.08 -11.05 4.92
N ASP A 230 -55.09 -11.67 4.31
CA ASP A 230 -54.96 -12.97 3.63
C ASP A 230 -54.15 -12.86 2.33
N ALA A 231 -54.25 -11.74 1.61
CA ALA A 231 -53.52 -11.52 0.37
C ALA A 231 -52.00 -11.36 0.60
N LEU A 232 -51.60 -10.85 1.78
CA LEU A 232 -50.20 -10.69 2.17
C LEU A 232 -49.59 -11.96 2.77
N GLN A 233 -50.39 -13.01 3.04
CA GLN A 233 -49.90 -14.24 3.65
C GLN A 233 -48.75 -14.91 2.88
N PRO A 234 -48.82 -15.09 1.54
CA PRO A 234 -47.73 -15.70 0.79
C PRO A 234 -46.41 -14.91 0.87
N LEU A 235 -46.50 -13.58 0.98
CA LEU A 235 -45.33 -12.71 1.16
C LEU A 235 -44.74 -12.86 2.56
N ARG A 236 -45.57 -13.00 3.61
CA ARG A 236 -45.09 -13.26 4.98
C ARG A 236 -44.34 -14.59 5.07
N GLU A 237 -44.93 -15.67 4.56
CA GLU A 237 -44.31 -17.00 4.59
C GLU A 237 -42.97 -17.00 3.84
N ARG A 238 -42.91 -16.32 2.70
CA ARG A 238 -41.67 -16.17 1.93
C ARG A 238 -40.64 -15.32 2.67
N TYR A 239 -41.04 -14.20 3.28
CA TYR A 239 -40.17 -13.36 4.09
C TYR A 239 -39.55 -14.13 5.26
N ASP A 240 -40.34 -14.93 5.98
CA ASP A 240 -39.85 -15.74 7.09
C ASP A 240 -38.84 -16.78 6.62
N SER A 241 -39.08 -17.43 5.47
CA SER A 241 -38.12 -18.37 4.87
C SER A 241 -36.81 -17.69 4.47
N GLN A 242 -36.88 -16.47 3.94
CA GLN A 242 -35.72 -15.66 3.57
C GLN A 242 -34.96 -15.17 4.79
N HIS A 243 -35.64 -14.80 5.88
CA HIS A 243 -35.02 -14.40 7.14
C HIS A 243 -34.09 -15.49 7.69
N HIS A 244 -34.56 -16.73 7.76
CA HIS A 244 -33.76 -17.86 8.25
C HIS A 244 -32.59 -18.17 7.32
N SER A 245 -32.80 -18.13 6.00
CA SER A 245 -31.75 -18.33 5.00
C SER A 245 -30.66 -17.24 5.11
N LEU A 246 -31.07 -15.99 5.27
CA LEU A 246 -30.18 -14.84 5.42
C LEU A 246 -29.39 -14.88 6.73
N ARG A 247 -30.03 -15.31 7.83
CA ARG A 247 -29.36 -15.55 9.11
C ARG A 247 -28.26 -16.61 8.98
N LYS A 248 -28.54 -17.71 8.28
CA LYS A 248 -27.53 -18.75 7.99
C LYS A 248 -26.38 -18.18 7.16
N PHE A 249 -26.69 -17.41 6.11
CA PHE A 249 -25.68 -16.74 5.29
C PHE A 249 -24.77 -15.82 6.12
N TYR A 250 -25.33 -14.96 6.96
CA TYR A 250 -24.55 -14.06 7.83
C TYR A 250 -23.73 -14.81 8.88
N TYR A 251 -24.25 -15.92 9.42
CA TYR A 251 -23.49 -16.79 10.31
C TYR A 251 -22.26 -17.39 9.60
N GLU A 252 -22.42 -17.90 8.37
CA GLU A 252 -21.31 -18.42 7.57
C GLU A 252 -20.29 -17.31 7.23
N CYS A 253 -20.75 -16.10 6.88
CA CYS A 253 -19.89 -14.93 6.66
C CYS A 253 -19.14 -14.47 7.91
N ALA A 254 -19.75 -14.54 9.10
CA ALA A 254 -19.13 -14.14 10.36
C ALA A 254 -17.90 -15.00 10.71
N ASN A 255 -17.84 -16.23 10.21
CA ASN A 255 -16.70 -17.13 10.39
C ASN A 255 -15.52 -16.81 9.46
N LEU A 256 -15.71 -15.95 8.46
CA LEU A 256 -14.67 -15.56 7.51
C LEU A 256 -13.91 -14.31 7.99
N LYS A 257 -12.72 -14.52 8.57
CA LYS A 257 -11.86 -13.43 9.11
C LYS A 257 -11.56 -12.30 8.11
N TYR A 258 -11.38 -12.65 6.83
CA TYR A 258 -11.14 -11.66 5.78
C TYR A 258 -12.37 -10.80 5.48
N LEU A 259 -13.57 -11.36 5.59
CA LEU A 259 -14.81 -10.62 5.34
C LEU A 259 -15.13 -9.69 6.53
N THR A 260 -14.97 -10.18 7.76
CA THR A 260 -15.26 -9.42 8.99
C THR A 260 -14.26 -8.29 9.26
N SER A 261 -13.06 -8.32 8.65
CA SER A 261 -12.14 -7.17 8.68
C SER A 261 -12.55 -6.05 7.73
N LEU A 262 -13.37 -6.35 6.71
CA LEU A 262 -13.77 -5.39 5.66
C LEU A 262 -15.15 -4.78 5.91
N ILE A 263 -16.09 -5.56 6.46
CA ILE A 263 -17.44 -5.12 6.78
C ILE A 263 -17.90 -5.69 8.11
N ASN A 264 -18.74 -4.94 8.81
CA ASN A 264 -19.47 -5.48 9.96
C ASN A 264 -20.65 -6.30 9.44
N VAL A 265 -20.64 -7.62 9.70
CA VAL A 265 -21.72 -8.51 9.27
C VAL A 265 -22.95 -8.26 10.14
N PRO A 266 -24.11 -7.91 9.56
CA PRO A 266 -25.33 -7.69 10.33
C PRO A 266 -25.74 -8.93 11.14
N LYS A 267 -26.18 -8.73 12.38
CA LYS A 267 -26.69 -9.81 13.23
C LYS A 267 -28.22 -9.74 13.23
N LEU A 268 -28.85 -10.76 12.66
CA LEU A 268 -30.31 -10.92 12.70
C LEU A 268 -30.71 -11.70 13.95
N ASN A 269 -31.90 -11.38 14.47
CA ASN A 269 -32.51 -12.10 15.60
C ASN A 269 -32.81 -13.56 15.23
N HIS A 270 -33.07 -14.40 16.24
CA HIS A 270 -33.43 -15.80 15.99
C HIS A 270 -34.78 -15.94 15.29
N GLU A 271 -35.74 -15.09 15.68
CA GLU A 271 -37.06 -15.01 15.11
C GLU A 271 -37.18 -13.76 14.22
N PRO A 272 -37.98 -13.85 13.13
CA PRO A 272 -38.23 -12.71 12.27
C PRO A 272 -38.88 -11.57 13.07
N PRO A 273 -38.55 -10.30 12.78
CA PRO A 273 -39.18 -9.14 13.43
C PRO A 273 -40.69 -9.21 13.30
N ASN A 274 -41.41 -8.87 14.37
CA ASN A 274 -42.87 -8.80 14.31
C ASN A 274 -43.27 -7.76 13.23
N LEU A 275 -44.02 -8.21 12.23
CA LEU A 275 -44.49 -7.39 11.11
C LEU A 275 -45.73 -6.55 11.50
N PHE A 276 -46.29 -6.78 12.69
CA PHE A 276 -47.48 -6.09 13.20
C PHE A 276 -47.16 -5.00 14.24
N GLU A 277 -45.94 -4.97 14.79
CA GLU A 277 -45.51 -3.98 15.79
C GLU A 277 -44.97 -2.68 15.17
N LEU A 278 -45.19 -1.56 15.87
CA LEU A 278 -44.73 -0.23 15.49
C LEU A 278 -43.20 -0.09 15.65
N PRO A 279 -42.47 0.53 14.70
CA PRO A 279 -41.15 1.08 14.98
C PRO A 279 -41.27 2.41 15.75
N GLU A 280 -40.41 2.57 16.78
CA GLU A 280 -40.13 3.86 17.41
C GLU A 280 -39.48 4.84 16.39
N GLU A 281 -40.01 6.07 16.39
CA GLU A 281 -39.50 7.35 15.87
C GLU A 281 -38.94 7.48 14.43
N GLY A 282 -39.59 8.39 13.68
CA GLY A 282 -39.04 9.17 12.57
C GLY A 282 -39.84 10.49 12.42
N PRO A 283 -39.20 11.65 12.16
CA PRO A 283 -39.81 12.96 12.31
C PRO A 283 -40.87 13.29 11.26
N TYR A 284 -42.01 13.83 11.71
CA TYR A 284 -43.16 14.22 10.91
C TYR A 284 -42.84 15.44 10.03
N LEU A 285 -42.92 15.30 8.70
CA LEU A 285 -43.00 16.43 7.78
C LEU A 285 -44.46 16.89 7.62
N PRO A 286 -44.71 18.20 7.44
CA PRO A 286 -46.04 18.78 7.57
C PRO A 286 -46.98 18.34 6.44
N PRO A 287 -48.27 18.05 6.73
CA PRO A 287 -49.22 17.66 5.71
C PRO A 287 -49.50 18.83 4.76
N ARG A 288 -49.31 18.57 3.47
CA ARG A 288 -49.70 19.48 2.39
C ARG A 288 -51.22 19.66 2.43
N GLN A 289 -51.64 20.90 2.63
CA GLN A 289 -53.03 21.34 2.63
C GLN A 289 -53.77 20.81 1.40
N THR A 290 -54.79 19.98 1.62
CA THR A 290 -55.81 19.69 0.63
C THR A 290 -56.67 20.94 0.46
N PRO A 291 -57.01 21.36 -0.79
CA PRO A 291 -57.96 22.45 -0.98
C PRO A 291 -59.34 22.01 -0.48
N LYS A 292 -59.90 22.84 0.41
CA LYS A 292 -61.30 22.79 0.84
C LYS A 292 -62.22 22.85 -0.38
N ALA A 293 -63.21 21.97 -0.38
CA ALA A 293 -64.44 22.13 -1.16
C ALA A 293 -65.12 23.46 -0.78
N PRO A 294 -65.49 24.29 -1.78
CA PRO A 294 -66.44 25.38 -1.58
C PRO A 294 -67.86 24.91 -1.92
N THR A 295 -68.77 25.47 -1.14
CA THR A 295 -70.24 25.37 -1.16
C THR A 295 -70.86 25.79 -2.50
N PRO A 296 -72.06 25.25 -2.84
CA PRO A 296 -72.73 25.48 -4.11
C PRO A 296 -73.63 26.72 -4.09
N ASP A 297 -73.68 27.46 -5.19
CA ASP A 297 -74.63 28.54 -5.49
C ASP A 297 -74.58 28.84 -7.02
N PRO A 298 -75.57 29.46 -7.67
CA PRO A 298 -76.97 29.05 -7.80
C PRO A 298 -77.48 29.09 -9.27
N GLY A 299 -78.49 28.27 -9.59
CA GLY A 299 -79.37 28.36 -10.79
C GLY A 299 -78.98 27.44 -11.96
N PRO A 300 -79.96 26.80 -12.66
CA PRO A 300 -81.03 27.52 -13.36
C PRO A 300 -82.43 26.86 -13.30
N SER A 301 -83.39 27.52 -13.95
CA SER A 301 -84.84 27.28 -13.90
C SER A 301 -85.32 25.92 -14.44
N GLN A 302 -86.55 25.55 -14.02
CA GLN A 302 -87.32 24.34 -14.35
C GLN A 302 -87.51 24.01 -15.85
N ALA A 303 -86.91 24.75 -16.79
CA ALA A 303 -86.94 24.49 -18.22
C ALA A 303 -85.69 23.72 -18.74
N GLU A 304 -84.60 23.62 -17.96
CA GLU A 304 -83.38 22.88 -18.37
C GLU A 304 -83.33 21.43 -17.81
N ILE A 305 -84.22 21.08 -16.89
CA ILE A 305 -84.33 19.72 -16.29
C ILE A 305 -84.93 18.70 -17.27
N ASP A 306 -85.82 19.13 -18.17
CA ASP A 306 -86.45 18.22 -19.14
C ASP A 306 -85.57 17.90 -20.36
N GLU A 307 -84.53 18.71 -20.63
CA GLU A 307 -83.60 18.49 -21.75
C GLU A 307 -82.41 17.59 -21.34
N GLN A 308 -81.93 17.68 -20.10
CA GLN A 308 -80.95 16.73 -19.54
C GLN A 308 -81.52 15.33 -19.30
N ALA A 309 -82.82 15.21 -18.97
CA ALA A 309 -83.48 13.91 -18.85
C ALA A 309 -83.58 13.16 -20.19
N ARG A 310 -83.70 13.89 -21.32
CA ARG A 310 -83.66 13.28 -22.66
C ARG A 310 -82.24 12.87 -23.09
N MET A 311 -81.22 13.63 -22.69
CA MET A 311 -79.83 13.29 -23.00
C MET A 311 -79.30 12.12 -22.15
N LEU A 312 -79.69 12.02 -20.87
CA LEU A 312 -79.39 10.85 -20.03
C LEU A 312 -80.06 9.57 -20.57
N LYS A 313 -81.30 9.67 -21.04
CA LYS A 313 -82.02 8.54 -21.66
C LYS A 313 -81.37 8.10 -22.99
N GLN A 314 -80.88 9.03 -23.80
CA GLN A 314 -80.11 8.69 -25.01
C GLN A 314 -78.73 8.08 -24.71
N TYR A 315 -78.12 8.40 -23.56
CA TYR A 315 -76.85 7.82 -23.13
C TYR A 315 -77.04 6.44 -22.50
N GLU A 316 -78.09 6.24 -21.70
CA GLU A 316 -78.53 4.91 -21.22
C GLU A 316 -78.96 4.01 -22.38
N ASP A 317 -79.72 4.51 -23.37
CA ASP A 317 -80.11 3.75 -24.56
C ASP A 317 -78.88 3.38 -25.42
N LYS A 318 -77.84 4.23 -25.48
CA LYS A 318 -76.55 3.91 -26.16
C LYS A 318 -75.71 2.89 -25.39
N GLN A 319 -75.68 2.97 -24.05
CA GLN A 319 -74.93 2.04 -23.20
C GLN A 319 -75.64 0.67 -23.10
N ALA A 320 -76.97 0.64 -23.16
CA ALA A 320 -77.79 -0.55 -23.32
C ALA A 320 -77.70 -1.15 -24.74
N ALA A 321 -77.64 -0.32 -25.79
CA ALA A 321 -77.44 -0.79 -27.16
C ALA A 321 -76.05 -1.42 -27.37
N LEU A 322 -74.99 -0.90 -26.73
CA LEU A 322 -73.64 -1.50 -26.79
C LEU A 322 -73.57 -2.82 -26.00
N LYS A 323 -74.22 -2.91 -24.84
CA LYS A 323 -74.35 -4.18 -24.07
C LYS A 323 -75.22 -5.22 -24.80
N ALA A 324 -76.31 -4.80 -25.42
CA ALA A 324 -77.16 -5.65 -26.26
C ALA A 324 -76.45 -6.06 -27.56
N GLN A 325 -75.54 -5.23 -28.09
CA GLN A 325 -74.70 -5.56 -29.23
C GLN A 325 -73.63 -6.58 -28.85
N GLU A 326 -72.95 -6.45 -27.70
CA GLU A 326 -72.01 -7.45 -27.17
C GLU A 326 -72.70 -8.78 -26.78
N GLU A 327 -73.92 -8.74 -26.24
CA GLU A 327 -74.73 -9.94 -25.97
C GLU A 327 -75.27 -10.58 -27.26
N ALA A 328 -75.67 -9.78 -28.26
CA ALA A 328 -76.08 -10.29 -29.57
C ALA A 328 -74.90 -10.80 -30.42
N GLU A 329 -73.67 -10.33 -30.18
CA GLU A 329 -72.45 -10.86 -30.81
C GLU A 329 -71.97 -12.14 -30.10
N ARG A 330 -72.11 -12.21 -28.77
CA ARG A 330 -71.94 -13.47 -28.00
C ARG A 330 -73.00 -14.51 -28.35
N GLN A 331 -74.27 -14.12 -28.51
CA GLN A 331 -75.34 -15.00 -29.00
C GLN A 331 -75.13 -15.36 -30.46
N ARG A 332 -74.65 -14.47 -31.33
CA ARG A 332 -74.27 -14.83 -32.71
C ARG A 332 -73.07 -15.76 -32.77
N GLN A 333 -72.06 -15.62 -31.91
CA GLN A 333 -70.95 -16.57 -31.79
C GLN A 333 -71.41 -17.91 -31.20
N SER A 334 -72.32 -17.89 -30.22
CA SER A 334 -72.93 -19.09 -29.64
C SER A 334 -73.90 -19.79 -30.60
N ASP A 335 -74.63 -19.05 -31.44
CA ASP A 335 -75.52 -19.57 -32.48
C ASP A 335 -74.75 -20.01 -33.72
N LEU A 336 -73.64 -19.36 -34.08
CA LEU A 336 -72.71 -19.89 -35.09
C LEU A 336 -72.02 -21.15 -34.58
N ALA A 337 -71.63 -21.19 -33.30
CA ALA A 337 -71.10 -22.39 -32.68
C ALA A 337 -72.17 -23.49 -32.62
N ALA A 338 -73.42 -23.20 -32.24
CA ALA A 338 -74.52 -24.17 -32.18
C ALA A 338 -75.08 -24.55 -33.56
N LYS A 339 -74.93 -23.71 -34.58
CA LYS A 339 -75.25 -24.02 -35.98
C LYS A 339 -74.13 -24.81 -36.64
N GLN A 340 -72.86 -24.49 -36.36
CA GLN A 340 -71.72 -25.35 -36.72
C GLN A 340 -71.78 -26.69 -35.99
N GLN A 341 -72.26 -26.73 -34.74
CA GLN A 341 -72.43 -27.97 -33.98
C GLN A 341 -73.65 -28.78 -34.45
N ARG A 342 -74.74 -28.13 -34.90
CA ARG A 342 -75.88 -28.79 -35.55
C ARG A 342 -75.61 -29.21 -36.98
N ASP A 343 -74.83 -28.46 -37.75
CA ASP A 343 -74.36 -28.83 -39.09
C ASP A 343 -73.32 -29.96 -38.98
N PHE A 344 -72.52 -29.97 -37.91
CA PHE A 344 -71.61 -31.06 -37.53
C PHE A 344 -72.38 -32.28 -37.00
N GLU A 345 -73.51 -32.10 -36.29
CA GLU A 345 -74.41 -33.18 -35.88
C GLU A 345 -75.27 -33.72 -37.04
N GLU A 346 -75.70 -32.90 -38.00
CA GLU A 346 -76.43 -33.31 -39.20
C GLU A 346 -75.49 -33.95 -40.22
N GLN A 347 -74.25 -33.46 -40.36
CA GLN A 347 -73.18 -34.18 -41.07
C GLN A 347 -72.76 -35.45 -40.33
N GLN A 348 -72.73 -35.46 -38.99
CA GLN A 348 -72.53 -36.68 -38.21
C GLN A 348 -73.72 -37.63 -38.31
N ARG A 349 -74.97 -37.16 -38.45
CA ARG A 349 -76.15 -38.01 -38.64
C ARG A 349 -76.25 -38.54 -40.06
N GLN A 350 -75.91 -37.74 -41.08
CA GLN A 350 -75.77 -38.22 -42.45
C GLN A 350 -74.55 -39.15 -42.59
N GLN A 351 -73.45 -38.88 -41.88
CA GLN A 351 -72.33 -39.83 -41.72
C GLN A 351 -72.71 -41.03 -40.86
N ALA A 352 -73.61 -40.92 -39.87
CA ALA A 352 -74.04 -42.03 -39.01
C ALA A 352 -75.07 -42.91 -39.73
N GLU A 353 -75.89 -42.36 -40.62
CA GLU A 353 -76.78 -43.10 -41.52
C GLU A 353 -75.99 -43.72 -42.67
N GLN A 354 -75.02 -43.00 -43.26
CA GLN A 354 -74.04 -43.59 -44.16
C GLN A 354 -73.15 -44.61 -43.46
N GLN A 355 -72.80 -44.42 -42.18
CA GLN A 355 -72.08 -45.38 -41.34
C GLN A 355 -72.97 -46.52 -40.89
N ARG A 356 -74.29 -46.38 -40.77
CA ARG A 356 -75.21 -47.50 -40.49
C ARG A 356 -75.39 -48.38 -41.72
N LEU A 357 -75.57 -47.76 -42.89
CA LEU A 357 -75.57 -48.45 -44.19
C LEU A 357 -74.19 -49.08 -44.47
N ALA A 358 -73.10 -48.38 -44.11
CA ALA A 358 -71.76 -48.92 -44.16
C ALA A 358 -71.48 -49.95 -43.05
N GLN A 359 -72.14 -49.91 -41.89
CA GLN A 359 -71.99 -50.85 -40.77
C GLN A 359 -72.75 -52.15 -41.05
N GLU A 360 -73.82 -52.11 -41.84
CA GLU A 360 -74.44 -53.29 -42.45
C GLU A 360 -73.58 -53.86 -43.59
N GLN A 361 -72.95 -53.03 -44.42
CA GLN A 361 -71.91 -53.50 -45.37
C GLN A 361 -70.65 -53.99 -44.66
N LEU A 362 -70.30 -53.42 -43.51
CA LEU A 362 -69.18 -53.77 -42.64
C LEU A 362 -69.52 -54.94 -41.71
N MET A 363 -70.78 -55.31 -41.53
CA MET A 363 -71.17 -56.60 -40.93
C MET A 363 -71.02 -57.73 -41.94
N ARG A 364 -71.32 -57.45 -43.21
CA ARG A 364 -71.00 -58.35 -44.33
C ARG A 364 -69.51 -58.41 -44.61
N ALA A 365 -68.81 -57.28 -44.48
CA ALA A 365 -67.37 -57.21 -44.50
C ALA A 365 -66.76 -57.70 -43.20
N GLN A 366 -67.42 -57.76 -42.04
CA GLN A 366 -66.87 -58.30 -40.78
C GLN A 366 -66.57 -59.79 -40.87
N MET A 367 -67.33 -60.52 -41.70
CA MET A 367 -67.00 -61.90 -42.06
C MET A 367 -65.74 -61.99 -42.95
N ASP A 368 -65.45 -60.95 -43.75
CA ASP A 368 -64.23 -60.81 -44.57
C ASP A 368 -63.07 -60.07 -43.82
N GLN A 369 -63.39 -59.28 -42.79
CA GLN A 369 -62.54 -58.34 -42.05
C GLN A 369 -62.14 -58.92 -40.68
N MET A 370 -62.70 -60.04 -40.23
CA MET A 370 -62.01 -60.87 -39.24
C MET A 370 -60.73 -61.49 -39.83
N GLN A 371 -60.65 -61.71 -41.14
CA GLN A 371 -59.41 -62.07 -41.84
C GLN A 371 -58.61 -60.82 -42.29
N GLY A 372 -59.28 -59.76 -42.79
CA GLY A 372 -58.61 -58.53 -43.25
C GLY A 372 -58.19 -57.51 -42.18
N GLY A 373 -58.83 -57.47 -41.01
CA GLY A 373 -58.60 -56.47 -39.96
C GLY A 373 -57.29 -56.66 -39.20
N ARG A 374 -56.89 -57.93 -38.94
CA ARG A 374 -55.54 -58.21 -38.43
C ARG A 374 -54.46 -57.84 -39.44
N LEU A 375 -54.72 -58.02 -40.74
CA LEU A 375 -53.75 -57.72 -41.79
C LEU A 375 -53.60 -56.21 -42.02
N ALA A 376 -54.70 -55.44 -41.99
CA ALA A 376 -54.68 -53.99 -42.18
C ALA A 376 -54.19 -53.22 -40.95
N GLU A 377 -54.45 -53.71 -39.73
CA GLU A 377 -53.90 -53.15 -38.50
C GLU A 377 -52.39 -53.44 -38.42
N LEU A 378 -51.96 -54.67 -38.78
CA LEU A 378 -50.55 -54.99 -38.99
C LEU A 378 -49.94 -54.17 -40.13
N GLU A 379 -50.61 -53.92 -41.26
CA GLU A 379 -50.06 -53.10 -42.35
C GLU A 379 -49.95 -51.62 -41.97
N ARG A 380 -50.89 -51.10 -41.18
CA ARG A 380 -50.87 -49.70 -40.71
C ARG A 380 -49.89 -49.50 -39.57
N GLU A 381 -49.77 -50.46 -38.65
CA GLU A 381 -48.66 -50.52 -37.71
C GLU A 381 -47.33 -50.71 -38.44
N VAL A 382 -47.24 -51.56 -39.46
CA VAL A 382 -46.02 -51.74 -40.26
C VAL A 382 -45.70 -50.48 -41.05
N LEU A 383 -46.67 -49.72 -41.58
CA LEU A 383 -46.43 -48.44 -42.26
C LEU A 383 -46.12 -47.29 -41.30
N ALA A 384 -46.74 -47.25 -40.11
CA ALA A 384 -46.42 -46.28 -39.07
C ALA A 384 -45.05 -46.58 -38.43
N MET A 385 -44.77 -47.85 -38.15
CA MET A 385 -43.47 -48.37 -37.70
C MET A 385 -42.43 -48.21 -38.80
N ARG A 386 -42.76 -48.35 -40.09
CA ARG A 386 -41.83 -48.09 -41.20
C ARG A 386 -41.58 -46.60 -41.39
N GLY A 387 -42.59 -45.74 -41.20
CA GLY A 387 -42.43 -44.28 -41.24
C GLY A 387 -41.75 -43.71 -39.98
N GLN A 388 -41.86 -44.39 -38.83
CA GLN A 388 -41.04 -44.14 -37.65
C GLN A 388 -39.63 -44.68 -37.88
N TYR A 389 -39.49 -45.90 -38.38
CA TYR A 389 -38.21 -46.53 -38.68
C TYR A 389 -37.43 -45.74 -39.72
N GLU A 390 -38.05 -45.24 -40.80
CA GLU A 390 -37.37 -44.41 -41.81
C GLU A 390 -36.97 -43.04 -41.23
N ARG A 391 -37.80 -42.44 -40.36
CA ARG A 391 -37.42 -41.20 -39.65
C ARG A 391 -36.29 -41.45 -38.65
N ASP A 392 -36.37 -42.52 -37.89
CA ASP A 392 -35.36 -42.94 -36.92
C ASP A 392 -34.08 -43.39 -37.64
N GLN A 393 -34.17 -43.98 -38.84
CA GLN A 393 -33.03 -44.36 -39.66
C GLN A 393 -32.36 -43.12 -40.24
N LEU A 394 -33.12 -42.13 -40.72
CA LEU A 394 -32.58 -40.84 -41.16
C LEU A 394 -31.96 -40.05 -40.00
N MET A 395 -32.57 -40.11 -38.83
CA MET A 395 -32.12 -39.43 -37.62
C MET A 395 -30.88 -40.13 -37.04
N LEU A 396 -30.83 -41.48 -37.09
CA LEU A 396 -29.63 -42.28 -36.81
C LEU A 396 -28.54 -42.05 -37.84
N GLU A 397 -28.83 -41.89 -39.13
CA GLU A 397 -27.81 -41.58 -40.15
C GLU A 397 -27.25 -40.16 -39.95
N GLN A 398 -28.10 -39.21 -39.57
CA GLN A 398 -27.65 -37.86 -39.21
C GLN A 398 -26.82 -37.88 -37.93
N TYR A 399 -27.20 -38.67 -36.93
CA TYR A 399 -26.37 -38.87 -35.75
C TYR A 399 -25.09 -39.64 -36.07
N ASP A 400 -25.08 -40.65 -36.93
CA ASP A 400 -23.88 -41.40 -37.31
C ASP A 400 -22.92 -40.52 -38.11
N ARG A 401 -23.43 -39.65 -38.99
CA ARG A 401 -22.62 -38.63 -39.68
C ARG A 401 -22.09 -37.59 -38.70
N ARG A 402 -22.88 -37.17 -37.73
CA ARG A 402 -22.47 -36.18 -36.73
C ARG A 402 -21.50 -36.78 -35.71
N VAL A 403 -21.66 -38.04 -35.33
CA VAL A 403 -20.74 -38.81 -34.51
C VAL A 403 -19.46 -39.05 -35.27
N LYS A 404 -19.48 -39.47 -36.53
CA LYS A 404 -18.26 -39.56 -37.36
C LYS A 404 -17.56 -38.21 -37.54
N ALA A 405 -18.31 -37.13 -37.76
CA ALA A 405 -17.73 -35.79 -37.85
C ALA A 405 -17.09 -35.38 -36.51
N LEU A 406 -17.77 -35.65 -35.39
CA LEU A 406 -17.25 -35.40 -34.04
C LEU A 406 -16.07 -36.31 -33.69
N GLU A 407 -16.06 -37.57 -34.13
CA GLU A 407 -14.94 -38.51 -33.98
C GLU A 407 -13.75 -38.06 -34.80
N THR A 408 -13.97 -37.54 -36.01
CA THR A 408 -12.92 -36.97 -36.85
C THR A 408 -12.39 -35.66 -36.27
N GLU A 409 -13.25 -34.82 -35.70
CA GLU A 409 -12.86 -33.62 -34.96
C GLU A 409 -12.14 -33.96 -33.65
N LEU A 410 -12.58 -34.99 -32.90
CA LEU A 410 -11.90 -35.50 -31.71
C LEU A 410 -10.54 -36.12 -32.05
N ALA A 411 -10.41 -36.80 -33.19
CA ALA A 411 -9.15 -37.33 -33.67
C ALA A 411 -8.19 -36.19 -34.09
N ASN A 412 -8.69 -35.15 -34.77
CA ASN A 412 -7.91 -33.97 -35.12
C ASN A 412 -7.53 -33.13 -33.88
N ILE A 413 -8.44 -32.97 -32.92
CA ILE A 413 -8.15 -32.32 -31.63
C ILE A 413 -7.17 -33.18 -30.83
N GLY A 414 -7.29 -34.50 -30.85
CA GLY A 414 -6.35 -35.43 -30.22
C GLY A 414 -4.94 -35.33 -30.81
N GLN A 415 -4.81 -35.23 -32.13
CA GLN A 415 -3.52 -35.01 -32.79
C GLN A 415 -2.96 -33.60 -32.49
N ASN A 416 -3.78 -32.55 -32.52
CA ASN A 416 -3.34 -31.20 -32.16
C ASN A 416 -2.96 -31.09 -30.68
N PHE A 417 -3.68 -31.76 -29.78
CA PHE A 417 -3.38 -31.79 -28.35
C PHE A 417 -2.13 -32.62 -28.08
N GLY A 418 -1.91 -33.71 -28.82
CA GLY A 418 -0.67 -34.50 -28.79
C GLY A 418 0.55 -33.68 -29.23
N ALA A 419 0.44 -32.94 -30.33
CA ALA A 419 1.50 -32.04 -30.80
C ALA A 419 1.75 -30.87 -29.83
N GLN A 420 0.69 -30.32 -29.23
CA GLN A 420 0.81 -29.24 -28.25
C GLN A 420 1.35 -29.73 -26.90
N MET A 421 1.05 -30.97 -26.49
CA MET A 421 1.63 -31.60 -25.31
C MET A 421 3.09 -31.95 -25.54
N GLN A 422 3.49 -32.45 -26.72
CA GLN A 422 4.91 -32.60 -27.05
C GLN A 422 5.66 -31.27 -27.03
N GLY A 423 5.10 -30.19 -27.60
CA GLY A 423 5.70 -28.86 -27.52
C GLY A 423 5.79 -28.31 -26.08
N LYS A 424 4.81 -28.63 -25.23
CA LYS A 424 4.83 -28.27 -23.80
C LYS A 424 5.82 -29.14 -23.02
N ASP A 425 5.95 -30.42 -23.32
CA ASP A 425 6.91 -31.33 -22.70
C ASP A 425 8.34 -30.96 -23.09
N ASP A 426 8.57 -30.56 -24.35
CA ASP A 426 9.85 -30.00 -24.80
C ASP A 426 10.15 -28.65 -24.12
N LEU A 427 9.15 -27.80 -23.91
CA LEU A 427 9.30 -26.55 -23.15
C LEU A 427 9.55 -26.80 -21.66
N ILE A 428 8.87 -27.79 -21.06
CA ILE A 428 9.10 -28.20 -19.67
C ILE A 428 10.50 -28.78 -19.53
N LYS A 429 10.96 -29.57 -20.50
CA LYS A 429 12.32 -30.09 -20.54
C LYS A 429 13.35 -28.96 -20.70
N GLN A 430 13.11 -27.99 -21.57
CA GLN A 430 13.97 -26.80 -21.69
C GLN A 430 13.97 -25.95 -20.41
N LEU A 431 12.84 -25.81 -19.72
CA LEU A 431 12.76 -25.09 -18.45
C LEU A 431 13.42 -25.88 -17.32
N GLN A 432 13.29 -27.21 -17.30
CA GLN A 432 14.00 -28.08 -16.37
C GLN A 432 15.52 -28.01 -16.61
N ASP A 433 15.95 -28.05 -17.87
CA ASP A 433 17.35 -27.89 -18.28
C ASP A 433 17.87 -26.49 -17.92
N GLN A 434 17.05 -25.44 -18.07
CA GLN A 434 17.39 -24.11 -17.58
C GLN A 434 17.53 -24.12 -16.05
N VAL A 435 16.60 -24.72 -15.31
CA VAL A 435 16.65 -24.78 -13.84
C VAL A 435 17.86 -25.57 -13.35
N THR A 436 18.21 -26.69 -13.98
CA THR A 436 19.48 -27.41 -13.68
C THR A 436 20.69 -26.60 -14.08
N LEU A 437 20.66 -25.86 -15.18
CA LEU A 437 21.75 -24.96 -15.59
C LEU A 437 21.90 -23.78 -14.63
N TRP A 438 20.82 -23.19 -14.13
CA TRP A 438 20.83 -22.18 -13.07
C TRP A 438 21.32 -22.77 -11.75
N ARG A 439 20.87 -23.96 -11.37
CA ARG A 439 21.37 -24.67 -10.18
C ARG A 439 22.87 -24.95 -10.29
N ASN A 440 23.35 -25.43 -11.43
CA ASN A 440 24.76 -25.67 -11.69
C ASN A 440 25.55 -24.35 -11.70
N LYS A 441 24.98 -23.25 -12.22
CA LYS A 441 25.56 -21.91 -12.12
C LYS A 441 25.65 -21.42 -10.68
N TYR A 442 24.61 -21.60 -9.88
CA TYR A 442 24.63 -21.24 -8.45
C TYR A 442 25.60 -22.10 -7.65
N GLU A 443 25.72 -23.39 -7.96
CA GLU A 443 26.67 -24.30 -7.33
C GLU A 443 28.11 -23.98 -7.74
N ALA A 444 28.34 -23.68 -9.03
CA ALA A 444 29.63 -23.20 -9.53
C ALA A 444 29.98 -21.84 -8.91
N LEU A 445 29.02 -20.93 -8.77
CA LEU A 445 29.20 -19.62 -8.13
C LEU A 445 29.47 -19.77 -6.63
N ALA A 446 28.80 -20.70 -5.93
CA ALA A 446 29.09 -21.01 -4.54
C ALA A 446 30.50 -21.61 -4.38
N LYS A 447 30.92 -22.49 -5.29
CA LYS A 447 32.30 -22.99 -5.36
C LYS A 447 33.28 -21.87 -5.67
N LEU A 448 32.95 -20.95 -6.58
CA LEU A 448 33.78 -19.79 -6.92
C LEU A 448 33.89 -18.81 -5.75
N TYR A 449 32.82 -18.56 -5.00
CA TYR A 449 32.87 -17.75 -3.78
C TYR A 449 33.68 -18.45 -2.69
N SER A 450 33.58 -19.78 -2.56
CA SER A 450 34.42 -20.54 -1.65
C SER A 450 35.89 -20.49 -2.07
N GLN A 451 36.19 -20.66 -3.36
CA GLN A 451 37.53 -20.58 -3.94
C GLN A 451 38.10 -19.18 -3.81
N LEU A 452 37.36 -18.14 -4.19
CA LEU A 452 37.76 -16.74 -4.08
C LEU A 452 37.95 -16.35 -2.62
N ARG A 453 37.16 -16.89 -1.68
CA ARG A 453 37.40 -16.70 -0.25
C ARG A 453 38.70 -17.37 0.20
N THR A 454 38.98 -18.59 -0.23
CA THR A 454 40.26 -19.26 0.07
C THR A 454 41.44 -18.57 -0.60
N GLU A 455 41.30 -18.13 -1.85
CA GLU A 455 42.31 -17.38 -2.60
C GLU A 455 42.51 -15.99 -2.03
N HIS A 456 41.46 -15.31 -1.55
CA HIS A 456 41.57 -14.03 -0.86
C HIS A 456 42.26 -14.18 0.49
N LEU A 457 42.00 -15.28 1.22
CA LEU A 457 42.72 -15.59 2.46
C LEU A 457 44.18 -15.95 2.20
N GLU A 458 44.47 -16.73 1.14
CA GLU A 458 45.84 -17.02 0.70
C GLU A 458 46.55 -15.78 0.17
N MET A 459 45.88 -14.93 -0.61
CA MET A 459 46.41 -13.67 -1.13
C MET A 459 46.62 -12.67 -0.01
N LEU A 460 45.79 -12.64 1.03
CA LEU A 460 46.09 -11.89 2.26
C LEU A 460 47.34 -12.43 2.96
N GLY A 461 47.51 -13.75 3.02
CA GLY A 461 48.71 -14.39 3.54
C GLY A 461 49.97 -14.07 2.71
N LYS A 462 49.86 -14.17 1.38
CA LYS A 462 50.91 -13.84 0.41
C LYS A 462 51.19 -12.35 0.40
N TYR A 463 50.20 -11.47 0.47
CA TYR A 463 50.34 -10.02 0.58
C TYR A 463 51.03 -9.65 1.89
N LYS A 464 50.68 -10.29 3.02
CA LYS A 464 51.39 -10.10 4.28
C LYS A 464 52.84 -10.58 4.20
N GLN A 465 53.11 -11.73 3.57
CA GLN A 465 54.48 -12.19 3.31
C GLN A 465 55.25 -11.30 2.32
N MET A 466 54.58 -10.79 1.29
CA MET A 466 55.15 -9.93 0.26
C MET A 466 55.37 -8.52 0.80
N GLN A 467 54.54 -8.04 1.73
CA GLN A 467 54.74 -6.80 2.47
C GLN A 467 55.93 -6.92 3.44
N ILE A 468 56.09 -8.06 4.11
CA ILE A 468 57.29 -8.36 4.92
C ILE A 468 58.54 -8.45 4.03
N LYS A 469 58.45 -9.14 2.88
CA LYS A 469 59.54 -9.23 1.90
C LYS A 469 59.84 -7.90 1.22
N ALA A 470 58.84 -7.06 0.97
CA ALA A 470 58.99 -5.72 0.40
C ALA A 470 59.61 -4.78 1.43
N GLY A 471 59.24 -4.86 2.71
CA GLY A 471 59.94 -4.17 3.79
C GLY A 471 61.41 -4.58 3.89
N SER A 472 61.70 -5.87 3.83
CA SER A 472 63.07 -6.41 3.83
C SER A 472 63.86 -6.07 2.55
N ALA A 473 63.21 -6.06 1.39
CA ALA A 473 63.81 -5.69 0.11
C ALA A 473 64.05 -4.18 0.02
N GLN A 474 63.16 -3.35 0.58
CA GLN A 474 63.36 -1.91 0.68
C GLN A 474 64.53 -1.59 1.61
N GLU A 475 64.67 -2.31 2.72
CA GLU A 475 65.82 -2.18 3.63
C GLU A 475 67.14 -2.65 2.98
N ALA A 476 67.08 -3.66 2.11
CA ALA A 476 68.22 -4.12 1.31
C ALA A 476 68.58 -3.13 0.18
N VAL A 477 67.58 -2.53 -0.49
CA VAL A 477 67.76 -1.49 -1.51
C VAL A 477 68.32 -0.21 -0.89
N ASP A 478 67.82 0.22 0.28
CA ASP A 478 68.37 1.37 1.01
C ASP A 478 69.83 1.13 1.43
N LYS A 479 70.18 -0.12 1.79
CA LYS A 479 71.56 -0.51 2.10
C LYS A 479 72.43 -0.58 0.84
N MET A 480 71.86 -1.01 -0.29
CA MET A 480 72.55 -1.05 -1.58
C MET A 480 72.77 0.36 -2.14
N GLU A 481 71.79 1.26 -2.03
CA GLU A 481 71.93 2.67 -2.39
C GLU A 481 72.95 3.39 -1.50
N ARG A 482 73.03 3.06 -0.20
CA ARG A 482 74.12 3.57 0.66
C ARG A 482 75.48 3.08 0.19
N MET A 483 75.62 1.78 -0.11
CA MET A 483 76.84 1.24 -0.70
C MET A 483 77.14 1.83 -2.08
N GLU A 484 76.14 2.13 -2.91
CA GLU A 484 76.32 2.73 -4.23
C GLU A 484 76.78 4.19 -4.12
N ARG A 485 76.26 4.95 -3.14
CA ARG A 485 76.78 6.28 -2.80
C ARG A 485 78.22 6.22 -2.30
N ASP A 486 78.56 5.24 -1.46
CA ASP A 486 79.94 5.03 -0.99
C ASP A 486 80.89 4.59 -2.12
N VAL A 487 80.43 3.74 -3.05
CA VAL A 487 81.19 3.34 -4.24
C VAL A 487 81.36 4.49 -5.21
N LYS A 488 80.33 5.33 -5.40
CA LYS A 488 80.44 6.57 -6.20
C LYS A 488 81.40 7.57 -5.57
N ALA A 489 81.41 7.71 -4.24
CA ALA A 489 82.38 8.52 -3.52
C ALA A 489 83.81 7.98 -3.69
N LYS A 490 84.02 6.67 -3.53
CA LYS A 490 85.33 6.03 -3.76
C LYS A 490 85.76 6.05 -5.22
N ASN A 491 84.84 6.01 -6.18
CA ASN A 491 85.15 6.17 -7.61
C ASN A 491 85.55 7.62 -7.93
N LEU A 492 85.00 8.60 -7.22
CA LEU A 492 85.44 10.00 -7.32
C LEU A 492 86.86 10.17 -6.75
N GLU A 493 87.15 9.58 -5.59
CA GLU A 493 88.51 9.54 -5.01
C GLU A 493 89.50 8.79 -5.91
N LEU A 494 89.08 7.69 -6.55
CA LEU A 494 89.90 6.95 -7.51
C LEU A 494 90.14 7.78 -8.78
N ALA A 495 89.14 8.55 -9.26
CA ALA A 495 89.31 9.46 -10.39
C ALA A 495 90.27 10.61 -10.06
N ASP A 496 90.25 11.13 -8.84
CA ASP A 496 91.20 12.13 -8.37
C ASP A 496 92.61 11.53 -8.18
N MET A 497 92.74 10.31 -7.65
CA MET A 497 94.01 9.56 -7.63
C MET A 497 94.54 9.26 -9.04
N ILE A 498 93.66 8.98 -10.01
CA ILE A 498 94.04 8.81 -11.42
C ILE A 498 94.53 10.14 -12.02
N ARG A 499 93.88 11.26 -11.70
CA ARG A 499 94.36 12.59 -12.11
C ARG A 499 95.71 12.94 -11.48
N GLU A 500 95.93 12.59 -10.22
CA GLU A 500 97.23 12.76 -9.55
C GLU A 500 98.30 11.85 -10.15
N ARG A 501 97.97 10.58 -10.43
CA ARG A 501 98.84 9.65 -11.16
C ARG A 501 99.19 10.17 -12.55
N ASP A 502 98.23 10.75 -13.27
CA ASP A 502 98.43 11.25 -14.63
C ASP A 502 99.22 12.56 -14.64
N ARG A 503 99.05 13.43 -13.63
CA ARG A 503 99.97 14.55 -13.37
C ARG A 503 101.39 14.06 -13.08
N ALA A 504 101.53 13.05 -12.21
CA ALA A 504 102.83 12.47 -11.88
C ALA A 504 103.48 11.76 -13.08
N ARG A 505 102.69 11.13 -13.96
CA ARG A 505 103.16 10.56 -15.23
C ARG A 505 103.61 11.64 -16.20
N PHE A 506 102.88 12.74 -16.32
CA PHE A 506 103.28 13.87 -17.16
C PHE A 506 104.59 14.51 -16.66
N ASP A 507 104.76 14.62 -15.34
CA ASP A 507 106.03 15.08 -14.74
C ASP A 507 107.16 14.06 -14.97
N LEU A 508 106.88 12.75 -14.88
CA LEU A 508 107.85 11.69 -15.18
C LEU A 508 108.27 11.71 -16.67
N ASP A 509 107.33 11.92 -17.60
CA ASP A 509 107.63 12.01 -19.03
C ASP A 509 108.38 13.31 -19.37
N ARG A 510 108.10 14.42 -18.67
CA ARG A 510 108.89 15.65 -18.76
C ARG A 510 110.33 15.44 -18.26
N ILE A 511 110.50 14.72 -17.16
CA ILE A 511 111.82 14.36 -16.62
C ILE A 511 112.54 13.39 -17.56
N LYS A 512 111.85 12.40 -18.14
CA LYS A 512 112.42 11.50 -19.15
C LYS A 512 112.81 12.20 -20.44
N ALA A 513 112.05 13.21 -20.88
CA ALA A 513 112.42 14.04 -22.02
C ALA A 513 113.71 14.83 -21.74
N SER A 514 113.84 15.39 -20.53
CA SER A 514 115.07 16.05 -20.08
C SER A 514 116.25 15.08 -19.96
N GLN A 515 116.04 13.87 -19.43
CA GLN A 515 117.09 12.84 -19.36
C GLN A 515 117.45 12.26 -20.73
N LYS A 516 116.53 12.26 -21.70
CA LYS A 516 116.79 11.87 -23.09
C LYS A 516 117.66 12.89 -23.80
N GLU A 517 117.45 14.19 -23.56
CA GLU A 517 118.34 15.24 -24.06
C GLU A 517 119.75 15.18 -23.44
N GLU A 518 119.87 14.81 -22.16
CA GLU A 518 121.16 14.52 -21.51
C GLU A 518 121.81 13.24 -22.05
N PHE A 519 121.03 12.18 -22.29
CA PHE A 519 121.49 10.94 -22.90
C PHE A 519 121.99 11.14 -24.33
N ASP A 520 121.30 11.94 -25.15
CA ASP A 520 121.73 12.27 -26.52
C ASP A 520 122.93 13.23 -26.55
N ARG A 521 123.24 13.92 -25.44
CA ARG A 521 124.52 14.64 -25.22
C ARG A 521 125.64 13.66 -24.90
N LEU A 522 125.44 12.80 -23.90
CA LEU A 522 126.39 11.75 -23.48
C LEU A 522 126.68 10.74 -24.60
N LYS A 523 125.70 10.42 -25.44
CA LYS A 523 125.84 9.50 -26.58
C LYS A 523 126.67 10.10 -27.73
N ARG A 524 126.64 11.43 -27.91
CA ARG A 524 127.54 12.14 -28.84
C ARG A 524 128.98 12.17 -28.32
N ASP A 525 129.17 12.34 -27.01
CA ASP A 525 130.50 12.27 -26.38
C ASP A 525 131.06 10.82 -26.39
N LEU A 526 130.18 9.82 -26.26
CA LEU A 526 130.54 8.40 -26.31
C LEU A 526 130.83 7.91 -27.74
N MET A 527 130.15 8.44 -28.78
CA MET A 527 130.50 8.17 -30.19
C MET A 527 131.90 8.68 -30.55
N PHE A 528 132.30 9.87 -30.07
CA PHE A 528 133.66 10.39 -30.25
C PHE A 528 134.73 9.56 -29.54
N ALA A 529 134.38 8.90 -28.42
CA ALA A 529 135.28 8.01 -27.69
C ALA A 529 135.34 6.58 -28.28
N ASN A 530 134.24 6.09 -28.85
CA ASN A 530 134.12 4.75 -29.42
C ASN A 530 134.74 4.62 -30.83
N GLU A 531 134.71 5.69 -31.63
CA GLU A 531 135.41 5.75 -32.93
C GLU A 531 136.94 5.71 -32.77
N ARG A 532 137.46 6.06 -31.59
CA ARG A 532 138.88 5.89 -31.21
C ARG A 532 139.25 4.48 -30.74
N ALA A 533 138.26 3.62 -30.46
CA ALA A 533 138.46 2.27 -29.93
C ALA A 533 138.16 1.16 -30.95
N GLU A 534 137.35 1.41 -31.98
CA GLU A 534 136.95 0.43 -33.00
C GLU A 534 138.03 0.09 -34.04
N ASP A 535 139.12 0.88 -34.14
CA ASP A 535 140.29 0.54 -34.97
C ASP A 535 141.14 -0.62 -34.40
N ALA A 536 140.90 -1.04 -33.15
CA ALA A 536 141.71 -2.06 -32.47
C ALA A 536 141.12 -3.48 -32.42
N THR A 537 139.91 -3.74 -32.95
CA THR A 537 139.20 -5.01 -32.71
C THR A 537 138.66 -5.74 -33.96
N ARG A 538 139.26 -5.49 -35.13
CA ARG A 538 139.09 -6.32 -36.35
C ARG A 538 139.87 -7.65 -36.27
N ALA A 539 139.57 -8.51 -35.30
CA ALA A 539 140.10 -9.88 -35.27
C ALA A 539 139.17 -10.83 -34.49
N LYS A 540 138.24 -11.49 -35.19
CA LYS A 540 137.77 -12.88 -35.02
C LYS A 540 136.41 -13.09 -35.71
N SER A 541 136.46 -13.48 -36.99
CA SER A 541 135.32 -14.02 -37.75
C SER A 541 135.58 -15.49 -38.08
N SER A 542 134.78 -16.39 -37.51
CA SER A 542 134.54 -17.80 -37.92
C SER A 542 133.63 -18.37 -36.82
N GLU A 543 132.45 -18.96 -37.00
CA GLU A 543 132.16 -20.10 -37.86
C GLU A 543 130.66 -20.47 -37.71
N LEU A 544 129.95 -20.75 -38.81
CA LEU A 544 128.63 -21.39 -38.82
C LEU A 544 128.51 -22.27 -40.09
N SER A 545 128.43 -23.60 -39.97
CA SER A 545 127.70 -24.52 -40.87
C SER A 545 128.02 -26.01 -40.62
N GLY A 546 127.32 -26.63 -39.67
CA GLY A 546 127.36 -28.07 -39.38
C GLY A 546 125.95 -28.66 -39.33
N MET A 547 125.31 -28.64 -40.48
CA MET A 547 123.88 -28.77 -40.70
C MET A 547 123.42 -30.24 -40.85
N MET A 548 122.13 -30.47 -40.62
CA MET A 548 121.24 -31.26 -41.50
C MET A 548 121.33 -32.79 -41.59
N SER A 549 122.22 -33.50 -40.88
CA SER A 549 122.30 -34.98 -41.03
C SER A 549 121.39 -35.79 -40.09
N THR A 550 120.83 -35.19 -39.04
CA THR A 550 120.15 -35.93 -37.95
C THR A 550 118.63 -35.96 -38.02
N LEU A 551 117.98 -35.13 -38.85
CA LEU A 551 116.52 -34.97 -38.83
C LEU A 551 115.74 -35.90 -39.79
N ASN A 552 116.41 -36.51 -40.78
CA ASN A 552 115.72 -37.43 -41.71
C ASN A 552 115.48 -38.84 -41.16
N ARG A 553 116.03 -39.17 -39.98
CA ARG A 553 115.92 -40.53 -39.40
C ARG A 553 114.74 -40.71 -38.43
N GLN A 554 114.19 -39.62 -37.89
CA GLN A 554 113.12 -39.70 -36.87
C GLN A 554 111.69 -39.58 -37.45
N ILE A 555 111.55 -39.22 -38.73
CA ILE A 555 110.24 -39.10 -39.40
C ILE A 555 109.59 -40.47 -39.64
N ALA A 556 110.38 -41.54 -39.82
CA ALA A 556 109.86 -42.88 -40.12
C ALA A 556 109.25 -43.62 -38.91
N GLU A 557 109.64 -43.28 -37.68
CA GLU A 557 109.11 -43.92 -36.45
C GLU A 557 107.76 -43.34 -36.01
N LEU A 558 107.37 -42.16 -36.50
CA LEU A 558 106.12 -41.48 -36.13
C LEU A 558 104.92 -41.86 -37.03
N GLU A 559 105.15 -42.41 -38.21
CA GLU A 559 104.07 -42.74 -39.17
C GLU A 559 103.29 -44.03 -38.81
N ASP A 560 103.92 -44.98 -38.11
CA ASP A 560 103.26 -46.24 -37.70
C ASP A 560 102.38 -46.06 -36.45
N SER A 561 102.78 -45.20 -35.50
CA SER A 561 101.93 -44.86 -34.33
C SER A 561 100.66 -44.09 -34.70
N LEU A 562 100.61 -43.47 -35.89
CA LEU A 562 99.49 -42.65 -36.35
C LEU A 562 98.37 -43.46 -37.01
N ARG A 563 98.65 -44.70 -37.48
CA ARG A 563 97.64 -45.59 -38.06
C ARG A 563 96.78 -46.28 -37.00
N GLU A 564 97.37 -46.67 -35.88
CA GLU A 564 96.67 -47.32 -34.76
C GLU A 564 95.69 -46.34 -34.08
N LYS A 565 96.11 -45.08 -33.88
CA LYS A 565 95.26 -43.99 -33.35
C LYS A 565 94.10 -43.59 -34.27
N ARG A 566 94.21 -43.80 -35.59
CA ARG A 566 93.15 -43.46 -36.56
C ARG A 566 91.96 -44.41 -36.50
N MET A 567 92.20 -45.71 -36.30
CA MET A 567 91.10 -46.69 -36.14
C MET A 567 90.33 -46.51 -34.82
N GLU A 568 90.99 -46.02 -33.76
CA GLU A 568 90.36 -45.72 -32.47
C GLU A 568 89.49 -44.44 -32.52
N LEU A 569 89.86 -43.47 -33.38
CA LEU A 569 89.10 -42.25 -33.65
C LEU A 569 87.84 -42.53 -34.49
N ASP A 570 87.94 -43.35 -35.55
CA ASP A 570 86.79 -43.68 -36.40
C ASP A 570 85.68 -44.44 -35.62
N ALA A 571 86.05 -45.26 -34.63
CA ALA A 571 85.08 -45.94 -33.76
C ALA A 571 84.41 -45.00 -32.75
N ARG A 572 85.12 -43.96 -32.28
CA ARG A 572 84.58 -42.94 -31.38
C ARG A 572 83.68 -41.95 -32.10
N ASP A 573 83.98 -41.62 -33.35
CA ASP A 573 83.13 -40.73 -34.17
C ASP A 573 81.81 -41.40 -34.57
N ALA A 574 81.78 -42.72 -34.79
CA ALA A 574 80.55 -43.47 -35.06
C ALA A 574 79.60 -43.53 -33.84
N GLU A 575 80.15 -43.64 -32.63
CA GLU A 575 79.36 -43.63 -31.38
C GLU A 575 78.87 -42.20 -31.04
N LEU A 576 79.70 -41.18 -31.27
CA LEU A 576 79.30 -39.77 -31.11
C LEU A 576 78.23 -39.37 -32.13
N ALA A 577 78.25 -39.89 -33.36
CA ALA A 577 77.22 -39.64 -34.36
C ALA A 577 75.85 -40.19 -33.93
N ARG A 578 75.80 -41.42 -33.37
CA ARG A 578 74.55 -42.00 -32.86
C ARG A 578 73.96 -41.22 -31.70
N ILE A 579 74.79 -40.82 -30.73
CA ILE A 579 74.35 -40.02 -29.58
C ILE A 579 73.85 -38.65 -30.04
N ARG A 580 74.45 -38.07 -31.09
CA ARG A 580 74.03 -36.79 -31.66
C ARG A 580 72.68 -36.90 -32.36
N ASP A 581 72.47 -37.93 -33.16
CA ASP A 581 71.19 -38.18 -33.83
C ASP A 581 70.06 -38.47 -32.83
N GLU A 582 70.34 -39.18 -31.73
CA GLU A 582 69.37 -39.42 -30.65
C GLU A 582 69.03 -38.14 -29.88
N LYS A 583 70.03 -37.28 -29.63
CA LYS A 583 69.83 -35.98 -28.98
C LYS A 583 69.15 -34.95 -29.88
N ASP A 584 69.42 -34.98 -31.18
CA ASP A 584 68.76 -34.12 -32.17
C ASP A 584 67.29 -34.55 -32.38
N ALA A 585 66.99 -35.85 -32.28
CA ALA A 585 65.62 -36.36 -32.26
C ALA A 585 64.86 -35.98 -30.97
N GLU A 586 65.50 -36.08 -29.79
CA GLU A 586 64.91 -35.60 -28.52
C GLU A 586 64.67 -34.08 -28.55
N LEU A 587 65.61 -33.29 -29.09
CA LEU A 587 65.47 -31.84 -29.23
C LEU A 587 64.35 -31.47 -30.21
N ALA A 588 64.18 -32.20 -31.32
CA ALA A 588 63.08 -31.97 -32.26
C ALA A 588 61.71 -32.25 -31.63
N ILE A 589 61.56 -33.35 -30.88
CA ILE A 589 60.32 -33.68 -30.17
C ILE A 589 60.04 -32.66 -29.06
N MET A 590 61.07 -32.20 -28.35
CA MET A 590 60.93 -31.20 -27.30
C MET A 590 60.61 -29.80 -27.86
N GLN A 591 61.18 -29.43 -29.01
CA GLN A 591 60.83 -28.20 -29.74
C GLN A 591 59.40 -28.26 -30.28
N GLU A 592 58.97 -29.38 -30.85
CA GLU A 592 57.60 -29.52 -31.35
C GLU A 592 56.57 -29.51 -30.20
N GLY A 593 56.90 -30.10 -29.05
CA GLY A 593 56.11 -29.99 -27.81
C GLY A 593 56.10 -28.58 -27.20
N MET A 594 57.22 -27.86 -27.28
CA MET A 594 57.34 -26.47 -26.81
C MET A 594 56.59 -25.50 -27.73
N ASP A 595 56.66 -25.69 -29.05
CA ASP A 595 55.93 -24.88 -30.02
C ASP A 595 54.42 -25.14 -29.97
N ALA A 596 54.01 -26.39 -29.72
CA ALA A 596 52.59 -26.72 -29.49
C ALA A 596 52.05 -26.08 -28.20
N THR A 597 52.84 -26.07 -27.13
CA THR A 597 52.45 -25.42 -25.86
C THR A 597 52.49 -23.90 -25.93
N ILE A 598 53.42 -23.30 -26.69
CA ILE A 598 53.45 -21.86 -26.97
C ILE A 598 52.24 -21.44 -27.82
N LYS A 599 51.86 -22.23 -28.84
CA LYS A 599 50.62 -21.98 -29.60
C LYS A 599 49.38 -22.05 -28.72
N GLN A 600 49.27 -23.07 -27.87
CA GLN A 600 48.15 -23.17 -26.92
C GLN A 600 48.13 -22.02 -25.92
N LEU A 601 49.28 -21.56 -25.41
CA LEU A 601 49.36 -20.39 -24.53
C LEU A 601 48.99 -19.09 -25.23
N THR A 602 49.38 -18.94 -26.50
CA THR A 602 49.07 -17.75 -27.32
C THR A 602 47.58 -17.70 -27.67
N ASP A 603 46.98 -18.84 -28.07
CA ASP A 603 45.54 -18.96 -28.31
C ASP A 603 44.71 -18.79 -27.03
N MET A 604 45.26 -19.18 -25.87
CA MET A 604 44.60 -18.99 -24.57
C MET A 604 44.72 -17.54 -24.05
N GLN A 605 45.84 -16.84 -24.31
CA GLN A 605 45.99 -15.42 -23.99
C GLN A 605 45.12 -14.51 -24.87
N LEU A 606 44.99 -14.82 -26.17
CA LEU A 606 44.11 -14.08 -27.08
C LEU A 606 42.63 -14.23 -26.71
N ASN A 607 42.20 -15.45 -26.34
CA ASN A 607 40.83 -15.69 -25.88
C ASN A 607 40.54 -15.13 -24.46
N GLN A 608 41.54 -15.05 -23.58
CA GLN A 608 41.39 -14.42 -22.26
C GLN A 608 41.21 -12.90 -22.35
N GLY A 609 41.87 -12.21 -23.29
CA GLY A 609 41.71 -10.76 -23.46
C GLY A 609 40.29 -10.33 -23.88
N GLU A 610 39.65 -11.10 -24.78
CA GLU A 610 38.24 -10.85 -25.18
C GLU A 610 37.25 -11.29 -24.08
N SER A 611 37.55 -12.39 -23.37
CA SER A 611 36.76 -12.85 -22.21
C SER A 611 36.80 -11.84 -21.06
N ASP A 612 37.96 -11.26 -20.74
CA ASP A 612 38.11 -10.28 -19.65
C ASP A 612 37.45 -8.94 -19.99
N GLN A 613 37.47 -8.52 -21.26
CA GLN A 613 36.69 -7.36 -21.70
C GLN A 613 35.18 -7.62 -21.62
N ALA A 614 34.72 -8.82 -22.01
CA ALA A 614 33.31 -9.18 -21.89
C ALA A 614 32.86 -9.30 -20.43
N VAL A 615 33.70 -9.85 -19.54
CA VAL A 615 33.44 -9.95 -18.10
C VAL A 615 33.45 -8.56 -17.45
N ASN A 616 34.41 -7.69 -17.77
CA ASN A 616 34.42 -6.32 -17.27
C ASN A 616 33.20 -5.53 -17.78
N ALA A 617 32.81 -5.69 -19.04
CA ALA A 617 31.58 -5.08 -19.57
C ALA A 617 30.32 -5.61 -18.85
N GLN A 618 30.29 -6.90 -18.48
CA GLN A 618 29.21 -7.47 -17.67
C GLN A 618 29.21 -6.94 -16.24
N ILE A 619 30.39 -6.81 -15.61
CA ILE A 619 30.54 -6.23 -14.26
C ILE A 619 30.08 -4.77 -14.27
N ASP A 620 30.50 -3.98 -15.26
CA ASP A 620 30.06 -2.59 -15.42
C ASP A 620 28.55 -2.50 -15.61
N THR A 621 27.97 -3.40 -16.42
CA THR A 621 26.51 -3.50 -16.61
C THR A 621 25.79 -3.84 -15.30
N LEU A 622 26.32 -4.79 -14.52
CA LEU A 622 25.75 -5.18 -13.23
C LEU A 622 25.86 -4.08 -12.18
N ILE A 623 26.97 -3.35 -12.13
CA ILE A 623 27.15 -2.19 -11.25
C ILE A 623 26.19 -1.08 -11.63
N LEU A 624 26.03 -0.78 -12.93
CA LEU A 624 25.06 0.19 -13.43
C LEU A 624 23.62 -0.19 -13.09
N ASP A 625 23.26 -1.46 -13.25
CA ASP A 625 21.92 -1.95 -12.94
C ASP A 625 21.63 -1.94 -11.44
N ASN A 626 22.60 -2.29 -10.59
CA ASN A 626 22.45 -2.18 -9.14
C ASN A 626 22.36 -0.72 -8.69
N SER A 627 23.16 0.18 -9.26
CA SER A 627 23.08 1.62 -9.01
C SER A 627 21.72 2.19 -9.41
N LYS A 628 21.18 1.81 -10.59
CA LYS A 628 19.83 2.20 -11.03
C LYS A 628 18.74 1.72 -10.06
N LYS A 629 18.81 0.47 -9.60
CA LYS A 629 17.84 -0.09 -8.63
C LYS A 629 17.90 0.65 -7.30
N LEU A 630 19.10 0.92 -6.79
CA LEU A 630 19.30 1.62 -5.54
C LEU A 630 18.83 3.08 -5.61
N ASN A 631 19.08 3.78 -6.72
CA ASN A 631 18.54 5.12 -6.96
C ASN A 631 17.01 5.11 -7.05
N ALA A 632 16.41 4.09 -7.67
CA ALA A 632 14.95 3.94 -7.71
C ALA A 632 14.34 3.72 -6.30
N ILE A 633 15.05 3.03 -5.40
CA ILE A 633 14.63 2.88 -4.00
C ILE A 633 14.66 4.23 -3.28
N ILE A 634 15.74 5.00 -3.44
CA ILE A 634 15.83 6.34 -2.85
C ILE A 634 14.73 7.25 -3.38
N ASP A 635 14.47 7.24 -4.69
CA ASP A 635 13.38 8.02 -5.31
C ASP A 635 12.01 7.63 -4.74
N SER A 636 11.77 6.33 -4.54
CA SER A 636 10.53 5.85 -3.91
C SER A 636 10.38 6.34 -2.48
N ILE A 637 11.49 6.46 -1.74
CA ILE A 637 11.48 6.92 -0.34
C ILE A 637 11.30 8.44 -0.28
N LEU A 638 11.96 9.19 -1.17
CA LEU A 638 11.73 10.63 -1.31
C LEU A 638 10.29 10.91 -1.71
N GLN A 639 9.69 10.09 -2.59
CA GLN A 639 8.27 10.20 -2.93
C GLN A 639 7.36 9.92 -1.73
N ALA A 640 7.66 8.89 -0.92
CA ALA A 640 6.92 8.64 0.31
C ALA A 640 7.04 9.80 1.32
N CYS A 641 8.20 10.46 1.38
CA CYS A 641 8.38 11.67 2.18
C CYS A 641 7.55 12.84 1.65
N VAL A 642 7.46 13.00 0.33
CA VAL A 642 6.58 13.99 -0.33
C VAL A 642 5.12 13.73 0.04
N ASP A 643 4.62 12.51 -0.15
CA ASP A 643 3.23 12.14 0.12
C ASP A 643 2.86 12.42 1.59
N LYS A 644 3.77 12.13 2.53
CA LYS A 644 3.57 12.40 3.96
C LYS A 644 3.47 13.89 4.30
N VAL A 645 4.27 14.73 3.64
CA VAL A 645 4.18 16.19 3.83
C VAL A 645 2.91 16.74 3.19
N ASP A 646 2.47 16.16 2.06
CA ASP A 646 1.22 16.50 1.38
C ASP A 646 -0.01 16.18 2.24
N ASP A 647 -0.02 15.01 2.89
CA ASP A 647 -1.08 14.64 3.86
C ASP A 647 -1.16 15.65 5.02
N ALA A 648 -0.01 16.05 5.58
CA ALA A 648 0.05 17.04 6.66
C ALA A 648 -0.37 18.45 6.20
N LEU A 649 -0.08 18.81 4.94
CA LEU A 649 -0.57 20.05 4.33
C LEU A 649 -2.09 20.03 4.17
N TYR A 650 -2.66 18.91 3.74
CA TYR A 650 -4.11 18.74 3.64
C TYR A 650 -4.79 18.88 5.02
N GLU A 651 -4.22 18.29 6.08
CA GLU A 651 -4.72 18.47 7.45
C GLU A 651 -4.62 19.92 7.94
N LEU A 652 -3.55 20.64 7.60
CA LEU A 652 -3.40 22.06 7.94
C LEU A 652 -4.48 22.91 7.28
N GLU A 653 -4.83 22.63 6.03
CA GLU A 653 -5.83 23.39 5.27
C GLU A 653 -7.28 22.99 5.61
N SER A 654 -7.51 21.76 6.05
CA SER A 654 -8.85 21.27 6.35
C SER A 654 -9.52 22.08 7.48
N PRO A 655 -10.75 22.61 7.28
CA PRO A 655 -11.50 23.30 8.34
C PRO A 655 -11.97 22.35 9.45
N SER A 656 -12.14 21.06 9.16
CA SER A 656 -12.61 20.05 10.12
C SER A 656 -11.48 19.44 10.96
N ALA A 657 -10.22 19.66 10.59
CA ALA A 657 -9.07 19.17 11.34
C ALA A 657 -8.69 20.16 12.44
N SER A 658 -8.72 19.72 13.70
CA SER A 658 -8.34 20.55 14.85
C SER A 658 -6.83 20.62 15.11
N GLY A 659 -6.02 19.88 14.33
CA GLY A 659 -4.58 19.75 14.55
C GLY A 659 -4.22 19.19 15.93
N ASN A 660 -2.98 19.43 16.36
CA ASN A 660 -2.54 19.05 17.70
C ASN A 660 -3.05 20.05 18.75
N THR A 661 -4.18 19.74 19.37
CA THR A 661 -4.86 20.64 20.33
C THR A 661 -4.05 20.92 21.60
N THR A 662 -3.02 20.11 21.92
CA THR A 662 -2.15 20.33 23.08
C THR A 662 -0.93 21.19 22.77
N ALA A 663 -0.71 21.58 21.51
CA ALA A 663 0.41 22.41 21.12
C ALA A 663 0.31 23.84 21.68
N THR A 664 1.44 24.38 22.14
CA THR A 664 1.63 25.79 22.47
C THR A 664 2.55 26.47 21.43
N PRO A 665 2.52 27.80 21.28
CA PRO A 665 3.40 28.50 20.36
C PRO A 665 4.89 28.24 20.63
N GLU A 666 5.29 28.10 21.90
CA GLU A 666 6.66 27.74 22.30
C GLU A 666 7.03 26.33 21.85
N TYR A 667 6.10 25.38 21.97
CA TYR A 667 6.29 24.02 21.50
C TYR A 667 6.47 23.98 19.98
N VAL A 668 5.61 24.68 19.22
CA VAL A 668 5.74 24.77 17.75
C VAL A 668 7.09 25.37 17.35
N LEU A 669 7.56 26.38 18.09
CA LEU A 669 8.85 27.00 17.82
C LEU A 669 10.03 26.06 18.07
N SER A 670 9.94 25.23 19.10
CA SER A 670 10.92 24.18 19.32
C SER A 670 10.93 23.11 18.21
N MET A 671 9.76 22.81 17.64
CA MET A 671 9.63 21.89 16.50
C MET A 671 10.22 22.48 15.22
N ILE A 672 10.07 23.78 15.00
CA ILE A 672 10.68 24.51 13.88
C ILE A 672 12.22 24.50 13.97
N GLU A 673 12.79 24.69 15.17
CA GLU A 673 14.24 24.55 15.40
C GLU A 673 14.75 23.13 15.07
N LYS A 674 14.01 22.11 15.52
CA LYS A 674 14.30 20.70 15.22
C LYS A 674 14.21 20.41 13.73
N GLY A 675 13.21 20.96 13.04
CA GLY A 675 13.03 20.86 11.59
C GLY A 675 14.19 21.49 10.83
N THR A 676 14.64 22.67 11.25
CA THR A 676 15.79 23.38 10.67
C THR A 676 17.08 22.57 10.80
N THR A 677 17.30 21.96 11.98
CA THR A 677 18.46 21.10 12.23
C THR A 677 18.41 19.83 11.37
N SER A 678 17.25 19.16 11.35
CA SER A 678 17.03 17.92 10.58
C SER A 678 17.18 18.13 9.07
N THR A 679 16.78 19.31 8.56
CA THR A 679 16.96 19.70 7.15
C THR A 679 18.43 19.76 6.79
N THR A 680 19.24 20.34 7.67
CA THR A 680 20.69 20.51 7.46
C THR A 680 21.41 19.17 7.53
N GLU A 681 21.04 18.31 8.49
CA GLU A 681 21.59 16.96 8.59
C GLU A 681 21.30 16.14 7.34
N PHE A 682 20.06 16.14 6.87
CA PHE A 682 19.69 15.42 5.65
C PHE A 682 20.40 15.99 4.41
N ALA A 683 20.46 17.31 4.24
CA ALA A 683 21.18 17.94 3.14
C ALA A 683 22.68 17.57 3.13
N THR A 684 23.31 17.49 4.30
CA THR A 684 24.71 17.08 4.45
C THR A 684 24.89 15.62 4.03
N VAL A 685 24.09 14.70 4.59
CA VAL A 685 24.17 13.26 4.27
C VAL A 685 23.86 13.01 2.79
N PHE A 686 22.87 13.70 2.22
CA PHE A 686 22.54 13.59 0.80
C PHE A 686 23.67 14.14 -0.10
N SER A 687 24.37 15.19 0.33
CA SER A 687 25.54 15.73 -0.39
C SER A 687 26.75 14.79 -0.35
N LEU A 688 26.93 14.02 0.73
CA LEU A 688 27.94 12.96 0.83
C LEU A 688 27.57 11.75 -0.04
N TYR A 689 26.28 11.41 -0.10
CA TYR A 689 25.76 10.35 -0.96
C TYR A 689 26.01 10.64 -2.45
N LEU A 690 25.80 11.90 -2.88
CA LEU A 690 26.06 12.29 -4.27
C LEU A 690 27.54 12.27 -4.66
N SER A 691 28.45 12.47 -3.71
CA SER A 691 29.91 12.44 -3.96
C SER A 691 30.53 11.05 -3.76
N GLY A 692 29.79 10.08 -3.21
CA GLY A 692 30.32 8.77 -2.86
C GLY A 692 31.32 8.81 -1.70
N GLU A 693 31.29 9.86 -0.88
CA GLU A 693 32.15 10.02 0.30
C GLU A 693 31.60 9.20 1.49
N VAL A 694 32.48 8.82 2.42
CA VAL A 694 32.11 8.07 3.64
C VAL A 694 31.11 8.88 4.48
N GLY A 695 30.01 8.24 4.93
CA GLY A 695 28.88 8.91 5.59
C GLY A 695 27.75 9.34 4.62
N GLY A 696 27.87 8.98 3.33
CA GLY A 696 26.84 9.12 2.31
C GLY A 696 26.14 7.81 1.97
N GLU A 697 25.97 6.90 2.92
CA GLU A 697 25.38 5.60 2.64
C GLU A 697 23.87 5.69 2.39
N HIS A 698 23.34 4.77 1.57
CA HIS A 698 21.94 4.78 1.18
C HIS A 698 21.01 4.66 2.41
N VAL A 699 21.42 3.88 3.41
CA VAL A 699 20.66 3.69 4.66
C VAL A 699 20.58 5.01 5.46
N GLU A 700 21.66 5.77 5.54
CA GLU A 700 21.68 7.04 6.27
C GLU A 700 20.82 8.10 5.59
N VAL A 701 20.87 8.17 4.26
CA VAL A 701 19.98 9.04 3.46
C VAL A 701 18.52 8.73 3.77
N ILE A 702 18.14 7.45 3.75
CA ILE A 702 16.77 6.99 4.01
C ILE A 702 16.32 7.35 5.43
N LYS A 703 17.19 7.14 6.43
CA LYS A 703 16.87 7.44 7.84
C LYS A 703 16.65 8.93 8.05
N ARG A 704 17.55 9.78 7.51
CA ARG A 704 17.46 11.24 7.67
C ARG A 704 16.29 11.83 6.88
N ALA A 705 15.98 11.30 5.69
CA ALA A 705 14.80 11.71 4.91
C ALA A 705 13.50 11.50 5.69
N ASN A 706 13.32 10.30 6.26
CA ASN A 706 12.13 9.96 7.03
C ASN A 706 12.00 10.78 8.32
N GLN A 707 13.12 11.04 9.01
CA GLN A 707 13.14 11.88 10.22
C GLN A 707 12.73 13.32 9.90
N LEU A 708 13.22 13.86 8.78
CA LEU A 708 12.84 15.18 8.31
C LEU A 708 11.35 15.22 7.96
N ALA A 709 10.85 14.28 7.16
CA ALA A 709 9.43 14.21 6.79
C ALA A 709 8.49 14.10 8.01
N GLN A 710 8.87 13.32 9.03
CA GLN A 710 8.11 13.26 10.29
C GLN A 710 8.12 14.60 11.02
N THR A 711 9.29 15.24 11.13
CA THR A 711 9.39 16.53 11.85
C THR A 711 8.59 17.62 11.15
N ILE A 712 8.55 17.61 9.81
CA ILE A 712 7.73 18.54 9.01
C ILE A 712 6.24 18.29 9.29
N SER A 713 5.79 17.04 9.23
CA SER A 713 4.40 16.67 9.54
C SER A 713 3.99 17.13 10.94
N ASP A 714 4.79 16.81 11.97
CA ASP A 714 4.51 17.21 13.35
C ASP A 714 4.46 18.74 13.51
N THR A 715 5.32 19.47 12.78
CA THR A 715 5.35 20.93 12.79
C THR A 715 4.10 21.52 12.16
N LEU A 716 3.64 21.01 11.01
CA LEU A 716 2.42 21.50 10.34
C LEU A 716 1.17 21.19 11.16
N THR A 717 1.05 19.98 11.70
CA THR A 717 -0.09 19.60 12.57
C THR A 717 -0.11 20.40 13.87
N SER A 718 1.06 20.73 14.44
CA SER A 718 1.14 21.59 15.63
C SER A 718 0.92 23.07 15.29
N THR A 719 1.32 23.52 14.10
CA THR A 719 0.99 24.85 13.57
C THR A 719 -0.53 25.00 13.43
N LYS A 720 -1.22 23.98 12.90
CA LYS A 720 -2.70 23.95 12.89
C LYS A 720 -3.28 24.02 14.30
N GLY A 721 -2.69 23.30 15.25
CA GLY A 721 -3.13 23.29 16.64
C GLY A 721 -3.09 24.65 17.33
N ILE A 722 -2.14 25.52 16.99
CA ILE A 722 -2.02 26.87 17.58
C ILE A 722 -2.86 27.92 16.87
N THR A 723 -3.53 27.63 15.74
CA THR A 723 -4.47 28.59 15.13
C THR A 723 -5.63 28.93 16.07
N ARG A 724 -5.99 28.00 16.96
CA ARG A 724 -6.98 28.23 18.04
C ARG A 724 -6.55 29.30 19.05
N LEU A 725 -5.26 29.62 19.09
CA LEU A 725 -4.63 30.60 19.99
C LEU A 725 -4.36 31.94 19.27
N ALA A 726 -4.71 32.05 17.99
CA ALA A 726 -4.57 33.30 17.26
C ALA A 726 -5.56 34.34 17.77
N GLN A 727 -5.11 35.59 17.91
CA GLN A 727 -5.94 36.69 18.43
C GLN A 727 -7.13 37.02 17.52
N ASN A 728 -6.92 36.89 16.20
CA ASN A 728 -7.88 37.28 15.17
C ASN A 728 -7.92 36.21 14.08
N ASP A 729 -9.03 36.11 13.35
CA ASP A 729 -9.15 35.22 12.19
C ASP A 729 -8.08 35.52 11.13
N ASP A 730 -7.74 36.81 10.92
CA ASP A 730 -6.63 37.21 10.03
C ASP A 730 -5.25 36.66 10.47
N ALA A 731 -5.03 36.56 11.78
CA ALA A 731 -3.79 36.02 12.33
C ALA A 731 -3.75 34.49 12.19
N ALA A 732 -4.89 33.81 12.33
CA ALA A 732 -5.03 32.39 12.05
C ALA A 732 -4.80 32.09 10.56
N ASP A 733 -5.38 32.88 9.66
CA ASP A 733 -5.22 32.76 8.22
C ASP A 733 -3.78 33.03 7.78
N LYS A 734 -3.12 34.04 8.37
CA LYS A 734 -1.69 34.28 8.15
C LYS A 734 -0.85 33.08 8.59
N LEU A 735 -1.15 32.48 9.74
CA LEU A 735 -0.42 31.34 10.27
C LEU A 735 -0.62 30.07 9.40
N ILE A 736 -1.84 29.80 8.97
CA ILE A 736 -2.15 28.71 8.02
C ILE A 736 -1.46 28.98 6.68
N GLY A 737 -1.50 30.22 6.19
CA GLY A 737 -0.87 30.63 4.94
C GLY A 737 0.65 30.43 4.96
N THR A 738 1.34 30.89 6.02
CA THR A 738 2.78 30.69 6.19
C THR A 738 3.13 29.22 6.43
N GLY A 739 2.30 28.47 7.17
CA GLY A 739 2.46 27.02 7.34
C GLY A 739 2.36 26.27 6.01
N ARG A 740 1.40 26.64 5.16
CA ARG A 740 1.20 26.09 3.81
C ARG A 740 2.39 26.39 2.91
N GLU A 741 2.87 27.63 2.89
CA GLU A 741 4.06 27.99 2.12
C GLU A 741 5.27 27.19 2.57
N THR A 742 5.45 27.05 3.89
CA THR A 742 6.55 26.28 4.49
C THR A 742 6.49 24.81 4.09
N GLY A 743 5.32 24.17 4.22
CA GLY A 743 5.14 22.78 3.81
C GLY A 743 5.36 22.58 2.30
N ASN A 744 4.92 23.50 1.45
CA ASN A 744 5.14 23.42 0.00
C ASN A 744 6.63 23.52 -0.38
N VAL A 745 7.40 24.41 0.26
CA VAL A 745 8.85 24.52 0.03
C VAL A 745 9.55 23.23 0.49
N LEU A 746 9.17 22.68 1.64
CA LEU A 746 9.75 21.45 2.19
C LEU A 746 9.35 20.20 1.39
N LEU A 747 8.16 20.19 0.78
CA LEU A 747 7.75 19.15 -0.17
C LEU A 747 8.61 19.22 -1.44
N ARG A 748 8.80 20.43 -1.99
CA ARG A 748 9.68 20.67 -3.15
C ARG A 748 11.12 20.28 -2.87
N PHE A 749 11.60 20.44 -1.63
CA PHE A 749 12.92 20.01 -1.21
C PHE A 749 13.16 18.52 -1.48
N PHE A 750 12.22 17.63 -1.13
CA PHE A 750 12.34 16.21 -1.47
C PHE A 750 12.16 15.93 -2.97
N SER A 751 11.20 16.58 -3.62
CA SER A 751 10.93 16.37 -5.05
C SER A 751 12.10 16.79 -5.95
N ASN A 752 12.78 17.90 -5.62
CA ASN A 752 13.94 18.40 -6.36
C ASN A 752 15.20 17.53 -6.23
N LEU A 753 15.24 16.64 -5.24
CA LEU A 753 16.35 15.72 -5.02
C LEU A 753 16.13 14.33 -5.63
N GLN A 754 14.99 14.08 -6.29
CA GLN A 754 14.73 12.83 -6.99
C GLN A 754 15.66 12.67 -8.21
N SER A 755 16.05 11.43 -8.48
CA SER A 755 17.08 11.09 -9.47
C SER A 755 16.73 11.57 -10.88
N TYR A 756 15.45 11.56 -11.27
CA TYR A 756 15.02 12.07 -12.58
C TYR A 756 15.20 13.60 -12.73
N ARG A 757 15.16 14.38 -11.63
CA ARG A 757 15.45 15.82 -11.67
C ARG A 757 16.94 16.10 -11.64
N LEU A 758 17.71 15.28 -10.93
CA LEU A 758 19.16 15.37 -10.88
C LEU A 758 19.86 14.81 -12.14
N ALA A 759 19.15 14.01 -12.95
CA ALA A 759 19.68 13.45 -14.20
C ALA A 759 20.11 14.53 -15.21
N GLY A 760 19.41 15.66 -15.25
CA GLY A 760 19.73 16.80 -16.12
C GLY A 760 20.82 17.73 -15.59
N VAL A 761 21.34 17.49 -14.38
CA VAL A 761 22.34 18.34 -13.71
C VAL A 761 23.70 17.65 -13.72
N ALA A 762 24.74 18.38 -14.11
CA ALA A 762 26.12 17.89 -14.11
C ALA A 762 26.52 17.42 -12.69
N PRO A 763 27.23 16.28 -12.53
CA PRO A 763 27.57 15.72 -11.22
C PRO A 763 28.21 16.72 -10.24
N ALA A 764 29.08 17.61 -10.75
CA ALA A 764 29.70 18.66 -9.96
C ALA A 764 28.71 19.69 -9.38
N GLN A 765 27.60 19.97 -10.09
CA GLN A 765 26.59 20.95 -9.70
C GLN A 765 25.45 20.34 -8.87
N ARG A 766 25.38 19.02 -8.72
CA ARG A 766 24.31 18.36 -7.92
C ARG A 766 24.39 18.73 -6.45
N ARG A 767 25.60 18.94 -5.90
CA ARG A 767 25.81 19.44 -4.53
C ARG A 767 25.25 20.86 -4.36
N ASP A 768 25.39 21.72 -5.36
CA ASP A 768 24.86 23.08 -5.33
C ASP A 768 23.33 23.09 -5.30
N VAL A 769 22.68 22.15 -6.00
CA VAL A 769 21.22 21.98 -5.93
C VAL A 769 20.78 21.66 -4.50
N VAL A 770 21.45 20.70 -3.83
CA VAL A 770 21.15 20.34 -2.43
C VAL A 770 21.34 21.54 -1.50
N ALA A 771 22.43 22.29 -1.67
CA ALA A 771 22.72 23.47 -0.87
C ALA A 771 21.65 24.56 -1.06
N ARG A 772 21.22 24.83 -2.30
CA ARG A 772 20.15 25.78 -2.60
C ARG A 772 18.83 25.35 -1.97
N GLN A 773 18.44 24.08 -2.15
CA GLN A 773 17.20 23.59 -1.56
C GLN A 773 17.23 23.65 -0.02
N ASN A 774 18.38 23.39 0.61
CA ASN A 774 18.55 23.53 2.06
C ASN A 774 18.38 24.99 2.52
N LEU A 775 18.95 25.95 1.79
CA LEU A 775 18.77 27.38 2.10
C LEU A 775 17.30 27.80 2.01
N GLU A 776 16.58 27.40 0.97
CA GLU A 776 15.15 27.66 0.80
C GLU A 776 14.32 27.06 1.95
N ALA A 777 14.59 25.79 2.29
CA ALA A 777 13.90 25.11 3.40
C ALA A 777 14.15 25.79 4.75
N ARG A 778 15.38 26.25 5.02
CA ARG A 778 15.71 26.99 6.24
C ARG A 778 15.05 28.37 6.27
N ALA A 779 14.98 29.07 5.14
CA ALA A 779 14.27 30.33 5.03
C ALA A 779 12.77 30.17 5.31
N ALA A 780 12.15 29.11 4.78
CA ALA A 780 10.75 28.79 5.03
C ALA A 780 10.47 28.52 6.52
N PHE A 781 11.29 27.69 7.17
CA PHE A 781 11.22 27.51 8.63
C PHE A 781 11.44 28.82 9.40
N GLY A 782 12.35 29.69 8.92
CA GLY A 782 12.57 31.02 9.50
C GLY A 782 11.35 31.95 9.40
N ASN A 783 10.64 31.93 8.27
CA ASN A 783 9.42 32.70 8.09
C ASN A 783 8.32 32.22 9.05
N LEU A 784 8.12 30.90 9.13
CA LEU A 784 7.18 30.30 10.09
C LEU A 784 7.56 30.61 11.54
N ASN A 785 8.85 30.56 11.87
CA ASN A 785 9.38 30.96 13.17
C ASN A 785 8.95 32.39 13.53
N SER A 786 9.14 33.37 12.63
CA SER A 786 8.79 34.77 12.92
C SER A 786 7.29 34.98 13.22
N VAL A 787 6.41 34.26 12.52
CA VAL A 787 4.96 34.36 12.70
C VAL A 787 4.54 33.76 14.03
N VAL A 788 5.07 32.57 14.37
CA VAL A 788 4.77 31.94 15.66
C VAL A 788 5.41 32.71 16.81
N GLU A 789 6.59 33.31 16.62
CA GLU A 789 7.28 34.11 17.64
C GLU A 789 6.51 35.39 17.97
N THR A 790 5.79 35.96 17.01
CA THR A 790 4.88 37.10 17.24
C THR A 790 3.75 36.72 18.20
N MET A 791 3.29 35.46 18.18
CA MET A 791 2.31 34.95 19.14
C MET A 791 2.89 34.76 20.54
N VAL A 792 4.19 34.43 20.64
CA VAL A 792 4.88 34.30 21.93
C VAL A 792 5.18 35.67 22.55
N LYS A 793 5.58 36.66 21.76
CA LYS A 793 5.88 38.03 22.26
C LYS A 793 4.64 38.77 22.79
N ALA A 794 3.45 38.32 22.41
CA ALA A 794 2.19 38.79 23.00
C ALA A 794 1.87 38.12 24.34
N GLY A 795 2.50 36.98 24.66
CA GLY A 795 2.49 36.35 25.98
C GLY A 795 3.64 36.86 26.84
N ASN A 796 3.34 37.39 28.02
CA ASN A 796 4.31 38.00 28.92
C ASN A 796 5.50 37.05 29.21
N THR A 797 6.73 37.40 28.80
CA THR A 797 7.94 36.60 29.09
C THR A 797 8.31 36.69 30.57
N MET A 798 7.86 35.72 31.37
CA MET A 798 8.18 35.55 32.79
C MET A 798 9.68 35.55 33.08
N LEU A 799 10.52 35.05 32.16
CA LEU A 799 11.97 35.01 32.35
C LEU A 799 12.67 36.38 32.15
N ALA A 800 11.97 37.41 31.66
CA ALA A 800 12.51 38.77 31.56
C ALA A 800 12.53 39.50 32.92
N ASN A 801 11.66 39.11 33.86
CA ASN A 801 11.49 39.75 35.17
C ASN A 801 12.06 38.93 36.35
N ALA A 802 12.63 37.75 36.11
CA ALA A 802 13.14 36.87 37.15
C ALA A 802 14.54 37.32 37.65
N ASN A 803 14.58 38.05 38.78
CA ASN A 803 15.80 38.44 39.50
C ASN A 803 16.46 37.28 40.30
N GLY A 804 16.25 36.02 39.92
CA GLY A 804 16.72 34.83 40.64
C GLY A 804 17.40 33.78 39.74
N ASP A 805 18.09 32.81 40.34
CA ASP A 805 18.70 31.70 39.60
C ASP A 805 17.62 30.87 38.89
N ILE A 806 17.59 30.96 37.55
CA ILE A 806 16.61 30.27 36.70
C ILE A 806 16.65 28.75 36.93
N GLY A 807 17.81 28.18 37.28
CA GLY A 807 17.92 26.76 37.64
C GLY A 807 17.11 26.40 38.88
N ASP A 808 17.21 27.23 39.92
CA ASP A 808 16.48 27.07 41.19
C ASP A 808 14.98 27.26 40.98
N ILE A 809 14.57 28.14 40.06
CA ILE A 809 13.15 28.35 39.75
C ILE A 809 12.53 27.07 39.18
N VAL A 810 13.18 26.41 38.21
CA VAL A 810 12.64 25.19 37.61
C VAL A 810 12.58 24.06 38.64
N GLU A 811 13.64 23.87 39.41
CA GLU A 811 13.71 22.82 40.42
C GLU A 811 12.69 23.05 41.54
N ARG A 812 12.52 24.30 41.98
CA ARG A 812 11.49 24.70 42.95
C ARG A 812 10.08 24.46 42.41
N GLU A 813 9.79 24.76 41.15
CA GLU A 813 8.47 24.52 40.55
C GLU A 813 8.16 23.02 40.41
N MET A 814 9.16 22.19 40.07
CA MET A 814 9.00 20.72 40.08
C MET A 814 8.78 20.17 41.49
N MET A 815 9.50 20.68 42.48
CA MET A 815 9.28 20.32 43.89
C MET A 815 7.92 20.79 44.40
N ASN A 816 7.47 21.97 44.00
CA ASN A 816 6.15 22.48 44.34
C ASN A 816 5.05 21.60 43.74
N ALA A 817 5.20 21.19 42.48
CA ALA A 817 4.27 20.25 41.84
C ALA A 817 4.25 18.90 42.57
N ALA A 818 5.42 18.34 42.91
CA ALA A 818 5.52 17.10 43.67
C ALA A 818 4.87 17.21 45.07
N SER A 819 5.14 18.30 45.80
CA SER A 819 4.56 18.59 47.11
C SER A 819 3.04 18.76 47.04
N ALA A 820 2.54 19.46 46.02
CA ALA A 820 1.11 19.61 45.78
C ALA A 820 0.44 18.25 45.53
N ILE A 821 1.08 17.34 44.78
CA ILE A 821 0.60 15.97 44.51
C ILE A 821 0.61 15.10 45.78
N ASP A 822 1.61 15.25 46.65
CA ASP A 822 1.68 14.52 47.92
C ASP A 822 0.59 15.00 48.90
N ALA A 823 0.39 16.32 49.01
CA ALA A 823 -0.70 16.90 49.80
C ALA A 823 -2.08 16.47 49.28
N ALA A 824 -2.23 16.47 47.97
CA ALA A 824 -3.38 15.92 47.23
C ALA A 824 -3.65 14.44 47.58
N THR A 825 -2.61 13.61 47.57
CA THR A 825 -2.70 12.19 47.91
C THR A 825 -3.12 12.00 49.37
N ALA A 826 -2.55 12.78 50.29
CA ALA A 826 -2.92 12.74 51.71
C ALA A 826 -4.38 13.16 51.92
N LYS A 827 -4.87 14.18 51.20
CA LYS A 827 -6.28 14.62 51.27
C LYS A 827 -7.23 13.51 50.79
N LEU A 828 -6.93 12.84 49.68
CA LEU A 828 -7.73 11.70 49.19
C LEU A 828 -7.74 10.52 50.17
N GLN A 829 -6.60 10.20 50.78
CA GLN A 829 -6.52 9.14 51.81
C GLN A 829 -7.32 9.50 53.05
N ALA A 830 -7.28 10.76 53.49
CA ALA A 830 -8.10 11.24 54.60
C ALA A 830 -9.60 11.12 54.28
N LEU A 831 -10.02 11.47 53.06
CA LEU A 831 -11.40 11.31 52.61
C LEU A 831 -11.84 9.84 52.58
N LEU A 832 -10.96 8.92 52.16
CA LEU A 832 -11.22 7.48 52.17
C LEU A 832 -11.41 6.92 53.60
N SER A 833 -10.68 7.48 54.57
CA SER A 833 -10.77 7.10 55.99
C SER A 833 -11.91 7.75 56.78
N ARG A 834 -12.64 8.70 56.18
CA ARG A 834 -13.69 9.46 56.87
C ARG A 834 -14.88 8.55 57.23
N PRO A 835 -15.45 8.65 58.44
CA PRO A 835 -16.65 7.91 58.82
C PRO A 835 -17.81 8.24 57.87
N ARG A 836 -18.50 7.20 57.38
CA ARG A 836 -19.56 7.33 56.37
C ARG A 836 -20.90 7.64 57.04
N ASP A 837 -21.57 8.70 56.59
CA ASP A 837 -22.95 9.00 57.00
C ASP A 837 -23.92 8.07 56.26
N HIS A 838 -24.09 6.85 56.78
CA HIS A 838 -25.04 5.86 56.28
C HIS A 838 -26.51 6.33 56.30
N ASN A 839 -26.81 7.42 57.00
CA ASN A 839 -28.13 8.04 57.05
C ASN A 839 -28.41 9.03 55.91
N LYS A 840 -27.37 9.51 55.19
CA LYS A 840 -27.49 10.55 54.17
C LYS A 840 -27.36 10.02 52.73
N TYR A 841 -26.68 8.89 52.54
CA TYR A 841 -26.34 8.35 51.22
C TYR A 841 -26.80 6.90 51.09
N SER A 842 -27.27 6.49 49.90
CA SER A 842 -27.64 5.10 49.61
C SER A 842 -26.42 4.18 49.64
N ALA A 843 -26.63 2.88 49.87
CA ALA A 843 -25.58 1.87 49.73
C ALA A 843 -24.92 1.90 48.34
N VAL A 844 -25.68 2.26 47.30
CA VAL A 844 -25.18 2.43 45.93
C VAL A 844 -24.31 3.69 45.81
N ASP A 845 -24.75 4.81 46.40
CA ASP A 845 -23.99 6.08 46.38
C ASP A 845 -22.65 5.92 47.12
N LEU A 846 -22.64 5.19 48.23
CA LEU A 846 -21.42 4.89 48.98
C LEU A 846 -20.44 4.03 48.17
N GLN A 847 -20.92 3.05 47.39
CA GLN A 847 -20.07 2.27 46.48
C GLN A 847 -19.50 3.11 45.34
N VAL A 848 -20.30 4.05 44.83
CA VAL A 848 -19.88 5.03 43.81
C VAL A 848 -18.79 5.96 44.34
N HIS A 849 -18.95 6.47 45.56
CA HIS A 849 -17.96 7.33 46.20
C HIS A 849 -16.62 6.60 46.41
N ASP A 850 -16.65 5.34 46.84
CA ASP A 850 -15.45 4.52 47.02
C ASP A 850 -14.71 4.28 45.69
N ALA A 851 -15.47 3.93 44.65
CA ALA A 851 -14.98 3.75 43.30
C ALA A 851 -14.27 5.00 42.76
N ILE A 852 -14.85 6.18 42.98
CA ILE A 852 -14.29 7.47 42.54
C ILE A 852 -13.01 7.79 43.29
N LEU A 853 -12.99 7.59 44.62
CA LEU A 853 -11.81 7.84 45.45
C LEU A 853 -10.64 6.92 45.07
N GLU A 854 -10.89 5.63 44.84
CA GLU A 854 -9.86 4.69 44.43
C GLU A 854 -9.26 5.05 43.07
N ALA A 855 -10.11 5.38 42.10
CA ALA A 855 -9.67 5.79 40.77
C ALA A 855 -8.91 7.14 40.79
N SER A 856 -9.37 8.10 41.60
CA SER A 856 -8.66 9.38 41.79
C SER A 856 -7.30 9.18 42.45
N LEU A 857 -7.20 8.28 43.44
CA LEU A 857 -5.95 7.93 44.09
C LEU A 857 -4.97 7.24 43.14
N ALA A 858 -5.47 6.38 42.24
CA ALA A 858 -4.66 5.74 41.21
C ALA A 858 -4.08 6.77 40.22
N ILE A 859 -4.88 7.76 39.82
CA ILE A 859 -4.42 8.88 38.98
C ILE A 859 -3.34 9.68 39.71
N THR A 860 -3.57 10.11 40.95
CA THR A 860 -2.59 10.92 41.70
C THR A 860 -1.26 10.18 41.90
N ARG A 861 -1.28 8.86 42.16
CA ARG A 861 -0.06 8.03 42.23
C ARG A 861 0.67 7.96 40.89
N ALA A 862 -0.05 7.84 39.78
CA ALA A 862 0.54 7.85 38.45
C ALA A 862 1.18 9.21 38.12
N ILE A 863 0.54 10.32 38.52
CA ILE A 863 1.08 11.68 38.32
C ILE A 863 2.36 11.88 39.18
N ALA A 864 2.40 11.37 40.41
CA ALA A 864 3.61 11.41 41.23
C ALA A 864 4.79 10.69 40.54
N GLY A 865 4.52 9.53 39.93
CA GLY A 865 5.49 8.80 39.11
C GLY A 865 5.93 9.57 37.86
N LEU A 866 4.99 10.29 37.23
CA LEU A 866 5.25 11.15 36.06
C LEU A 866 6.19 12.30 36.41
N ILE A 867 5.88 13.09 37.45
CA ILE A 867 6.72 14.23 37.86
C ILE A 867 8.11 13.76 38.25
N LYS A 868 8.24 12.64 38.97
CA LYS A 868 9.55 12.06 39.27
C LYS A 868 10.34 11.70 38.00
N ALA A 869 9.71 11.05 37.04
CA ALA A 869 10.34 10.71 35.76
C ALA A 869 10.68 11.96 34.93
N ALA A 870 9.87 13.01 35.00
CA ALA A 870 10.09 14.28 34.32
C ALA A 870 11.32 15.01 34.90
N THR A 871 11.45 15.03 36.23
CA THR A 871 12.62 15.58 36.92
C THR A 871 13.89 14.80 36.58
N GLU A 872 13.85 13.46 36.57
CA GLU A 872 14.97 12.63 36.15
C GLU A 872 15.37 12.91 34.69
N SER A 873 14.37 13.05 33.79
CA SER A 873 14.60 13.37 32.38
C SER A 873 15.20 14.77 32.19
N GLN A 874 14.72 15.76 32.93
CA GLN A 874 15.28 17.11 32.93
C GLN A 874 16.75 17.11 33.39
N GLN A 875 17.05 16.42 34.49
CA GLN A 875 18.41 16.30 35.01
C GLN A 875 19.35 15.63 33.99
N GLU A 876 18.91 14.58 33.30
CA GLU A 876 19.70 13.95 32.22
C GLU A 876 19.96 14.92 31.07
N ILE A 877 18.93 15.64 30.60
CA ILE A 877 19.04 16.62 29.50
C ILE A 877 20.07 17.69 29.85
N VAL A 878 20.04 18.21 31.06
CA VAL A 878 20.96 19.27 31.51
C VAL A 878 22.37 18.71 31.69
N ALA A 879 22.51 17.53 32.31
CA ALA A 879 23.81 16.90 32.54
C ALA A 879 24.56 16.61 31.23
N LYS A 880 23.83 16.14 30.21
CA LYS A 880 24.39 15.85 28.88
C LYS A 880 24.53 17.10 28.01
N GLY A 881 23.55 18.01 28.06
CA GLY A 881 23.46 19.18 27.18
C GLY A 881 24.30 20.39 27.60
N ARG A 882 24.71 20.48 28.87
CA ARG A 882 25.47 21.65 29.38
C ARG A 882 26.91 21.73 28.86
N GLY A 883 27.55 20.61 28.50
CA GLY A 883 28.97 20.60 28.18
C GLY A 883 29.83 21.20 29.31
N SER A 884 30.60 22.26 29.03
CA SER A 884 31.38 23.01 30.03
C SER A 884 30.60 24.13 30.73
N SER A 885 29.35 24.41 30.33
CA SER A 885 28.53 25.46 30.93
C SER A 885 27.90 25.01 32.25
N THR A 886 27.59 25.99 33.11
CA THR A 886 26.84 25.74 34.35
C THR A 886 25.37 25.43 34.04
N ASN A 887 24.67 24.74 34.95
CA ASN A 887 23.24 24.44 34.77
C ASN A 887 22.42 25.72 34.52
N GLN A 888 22.74 26.79 35.24
CA GLN A 888 22.13 28.10 35.06
C GLN A 888 22.34 28.67 33.65
N GLN A 889 23.57 28.63 33.13
CA GLN A 889 23.86 29.07 31.77
C GLN A 889 23.13 28.24 30.72
N PHE A 890 22.97 26.93 30.97
CA PHE A 890 22.22 26.04 30.10
C PHE A 890 20.72 26.39 30.05
N TYR A 891 20.08 26.62 31.20
CA TYR A 891 18.67 27.03 31.24
C TYR A 891 18.44 28.41 30.61
N LYS A 892 19.35 29.36 30.85
CA LYS A 892 19.28 30.71 30.25
C LYS A 892 19.46 30.67 28.73
N LYS A 893 20.38 29.83 28.23
CA LYS A 893 20.56 29.61 26.78
C LYS A 893 19.33 28.95 26.14
N ASN A 894 18.66 28.07 26.89
CA ASN A 894 17.45 27.37 26.46
C ASN A 894 16.19 27.94 27.12
N ASN A 895 16.10 29.27 27.25
CA ASN A 895 15.08 29.97 28.03
C ASN A 895 13.64 29.49 27.75
N ARG A 896 13.33 29.26 26.48
CA ARG A 896 12.00 28.87 25.99
C ARG A 896 11.60 27.45 26.38
N TRP A 897 12.57 26.54 26.36
CA TRP A 897 12.37 25.16 26.83
C TRP A 897 12.18 25.15 28.35
N THR A 898 12.96 25.96 29.06
CA THR A 898 12.86 26.15 30.51
C THR A 898 11.48 26.68 30.91
N GLU A 899 10.97 27.69 30.21
CA GLU A 899 9.63 28.27 30.39
C GLU A 899 8.52 27.24 30.14
N GLY A 900 8.62 26.48 29.04
CA GLY A 900 7.65 25.44 28.71
C GLY A 900 7.62 24.31 29.75
N LEU A 901 8.78 23.95 30.31
CA LEU A 901 8.88 22.94 31.36
C LEU A 901 8.26 23.41 32.69
N ILE A 902 8.49 24.67 33.07
CA ILE A 902 7.87 25.29 34.27
C ILE A 902 6.34 25.36 34.10
N SER A 903 5.87 25.84 32.94
CA SER A 903 4.44 25.96 32.65
C SER A 903 3.73 24.61 32.72
N ALA A 904 4.34 23.57 32.12
CA ALA A 904 3.78 22.22 32.13
C ALA A 904 3.69 21.62 33.55
N ALA A 905 4.69 21.86 34.41
CA ALA A 905 4.64 21.40 35.80
C ALA A 905 3.54 22.08 36.62
N ARG A 906 3.34 23.39 36.44
CA ARG A 906 2.24 24.13 37.05
C ARG A 906 0.88 23.63 36.59
N ALA A 907 0.73 23.37 35.29
CA ALA A 907 -0.50 22.83 34.73
C ALA A 907 -0.84 21.46 35.34
N VAL A 908 0.15 20.58 35.55
CA VAL A 908 -0.06 19.29 36.22
C VAL A 908 -0.46 19.47 37.69
N ALA A 909 0.19 20.37 38.41
CA ALA A 909 -0.17 20.64 39.81
C ALA A 909 -1.61 21.17 39.93
N PHE A 910 -1.98 22.14 39.10
CA PHE A 910 -3.32 22.70 39.05
C PHE A 910 -4.38 21.66 38.67
N ALA A 911 -4.16 20.89 37.61
CA ALA A 911 -5.08 19.85 37.17
C ALA A 911 -5.27 18.76 38.24
N THR A 912 -4.21 18.42 38.99
CA THR A 912 -4.28 17.46 40.10
C THR A 912 -5.15 17.99 41.25
N THR A 913 -4.97 19.25 41.63
CA THR A 913 -5.82 19.90 42.65
C THR A 913 -7.28 19.95 42.21
N MET A 914 -7.53 20.36 40.96
CA MET A 914 -8.89 20.39 40.38
C MET A 914 -9.55 19.02 40.38
N LEU A 915 -8.82 17.94 40.05
CA LEU A 915 -9.35 16.58 40.10
C LEU A 915 -9.83 16.21 41.50
N ILE A 916 -9.08 16.63 42.52
CA ILE A 916 -9.36 16.27 43.92
C ILE A 916 -10.49 17.12 44.48
N GLU A 917 -10.55 18.39 44.14
CA GLU A 917 -11.69 19.25 44.47
C GLU A 917 -12.97 18.74 43.82
N ALA A 918 -12.90 18.30 42.55
CA ALA A 918 -14.04 17.67 41.88
C ALA A 918 -14.43 16.35 42.55
N ALA A 919 -13.47 15.50 42.92
CA ALA A 919 -13.75 14.23 43.61
C ALA A 919 -14.37 14.46 45.00
N ASP A 920 -13.80 15.35 45.81
CA ASP A 920 -14.31 15.77 47.12
C ASP A 920 -15.72 16.38 46.99
N GLY A 921 -15.91 17.25 46.00
CA GLY A 921 -17.18 17.88 45.69
C GLY A 921 -18.28 16.90 45.29
N VAL A 922 -17.95 15.88 44.50
CA VAL A 922 -18.91 14.83 44.12
C VAL A 922 -19.35 14.04 45.35
N ILE A 923 -18.42 13.70 46.25
CA ILE A 923 -18.72 12.98 47.50
C ILE A 923 -19.59 13.81 48.44
N MET A 924 -19.30 15.12 48.52
CA MET A 924 -20.10 16.06 49.31
C MET A 924 -21.48 16.35 48.69
N GLY A 925 -21.71 15.95 47.43
CA GLY A 925 -22.92 16.26 46.66
C GLY A 925 -23.00 17.70 46.17
N THR A 926 -21.88 18.43 46.17
CA THR A 926 -21.79 19.82 45.68
C THR A 926 -21.41 19.89 44.20
N HIS A 927 -20.77 18.85 43.68
CA HIS A 927 -20.30 18.75 42.30
C HIS A 927 -20.94 17.55 41.58
N SER A 928 -20.99 17.61 40.26
CA SER A 928 -21.55 16.57 39.40
C SER A 928 -20.49 15.59 38.91
N LEU A 929 -20.93 14.38 38.52
CA LEU A 929 -20.06 13.35 37.94
C LEU A 929 -19.41 13.83 36.63
N GLU A 930 -20.09 14.69 35.87
CA GLU A 930 -19.60 15.30 34.64
C GLU A 930 -18.41 16.24 34.89
N GLN A 931 -18.42 16.99 36.01
CA GLN A 931 -17.29 17.84 36.40
C GLN A 931 -16.03 17.03 36.69
N LEU A 932 -16.20 15.83 37.29
CA LEU A 932 -15.09 14.92 37.52
C LEU A 932 -14.48 14.38 36.21
N ILE A 933 -15.32 14.12 35.19
CA ILE A 933 -14.85 13.75 33.85
C ILE A 933 -14.02 14.88 33.24
N VAL A 934 -14.47 16.14 33.36
CA VAL A 934 -13.73 17.30 32.84
C VAL A 934 -12.38 17.45 33.55
N ALA A 935 -12.35 17.36 34.88
CA ALA A 935 -11.10 17.45 35.63
C ALA A 935 -10.11 16.32 35.29
N SER A 936 -10.60 15.10 35.06
CA SER A 936 -9.78 13.97 34.62
C SER A 936 -9.18 14.15 33.21
N ASN A 937 -9.94 14.76 32.30
CA ASN A 937 -9.43 15.09 30.96
C ASN A 937 -8.36 16.19 31.02
N GLU A 938 -8.52 17.18 31.91
CA GLU A 938 -7.52 18.23 32.12
C GLU A 938 -6.18 17.66 32.62
N VAL A 939 -6.22 16.69 33.53
CA VAL A 939 -5.03 15.94 33.98
C VAL A 939 -4.33 15.23 32.82
N SER A 940 -5.11 14.61 31.92
CA SER A 940 -4.55 13.96 30.73
C SER A 940 -3.89 14.96 29.76
N ALA A 941 -4.49 16.14 29.60
CA ALA A 941 -3.93 17.21 28.76
C ALA A 941 -2.63 17.78 29.36
N ALA A 942 -2.60 18.10 30.65
CA ALA A 942 -1.41 18.56 31.35
C ALA A 942 -0.27 17.53 31.32
N THR A 943 -0.61 16.24 31.44
CA THR A 943 0.36 15.14 31.28
C THR A 943 1.01 15.14 29.89
N ALA A 944 0.22 15.35 28.84
CA ALA A 944 0.74 15.42 27.48
C ALA A 944 1.67 16.64 27.27
N GLN A 945 1.37 17.77 27.90
CA GLN A 945 2.22 18.96 27.86
C GLN A 945 3.60 18.71 28.49
N VAL A 946 3.66 18.03 29.65
CA VAL A 946 4.95 17.69 30.29
C VAL A 946 5.80 16.78 29.40
N VAL A 947 5.20 15.74 28.82
CA VAL A 947 5.94 14.83 27.92
C VAL A 947 6.45 15.57 26.68
N ALA A 948 5.62 16.43 26.10
CA ALA A 948 5.99 17.23 24.94
C ALA A 948 7.15 18.18 25.27
N ALA A 949 7.10 18.87 26.41
CA ALA A 949 8.16 19.77 26.88
C ALA A 949 9.49 19.02 27.14
N SER A 950 9.45 17.83 27.74
CA SER A 950 10.65 17.02 27.98
C SER A 950 11.27 16.46 26.69
N ARG A 951 10.45 16.12 25.68
CA ARG A 951 10.91 15.50 24.43
C ARG A 951 11.77 16.41 23.55
N VAL A 952 11.63 17.73 23.67
CA VAL A 952 12.29 18.72 22.79
C VAL A 952 13.83 18.63 22.81
N LYS A 953 14.40 18.35 23.99
CA LYS A 953 15.86 18.31 24.20
C LYS A 953 16.35 16.94 24.65
N ALA A 954 15.48 15.93 24.70
CA ALA A 954 15.84 14.56 25.01
C ALA A 954 16.70 13.95 23.88
N GLU A 955 17.71 13.19 24.27
CA GLU A 955 18.55 12.44 23.34
C GLU A 955 17.78 11.24 22.77
N PHE A 956 18.11 10.85 21.53
CA PHE A 956 17.52 9.66 20.90
C PHE A 956 17.85 8.41 21.74
N MET A 957 16.82 7.65 22.15
CA MET A 957 16.92 6.48 23.03
C MET A 957 17.34 6.79 24.48
N SER A 958 16.92 7.94 25.03
CA SER A 958 17.10 8.23 26.45
C SER A 958 16.23 7.32 27.34
N LYS A 959 16.86 6.65 28.31
CA LYS A 959 16.16 5.76 29.26
C LYS A 959 15.21 6.53 30.19
N THR A 960 15.54 7.77 30.54
CA THR A 960 14.67 8.62 31.38
C THR A 960 13.45 9.10 30.59
N GLN A 961 13.61 9.44 29.32
CA GLN A 961 12.49 9.74 28.42
C GLN A 961 11.56 8.53 28.26
N ASP A 962 12.09 7.32 28.03
CA ASP A 962 11.27 6.10 27.95
C ASP A 962 10.52 5.81 29.25
N ARG A 963 11.10 6.17 30.40
CA ARG A 963 10.45 6.06 31.72
C ARG A 963 9.33 7.10 31.86
N LEU A 964 9.57 8.33 31.42
CA LEU A 964 8.59 9.41 31.41
C LEU A 964 7.39 9.07 30.52
N GLU A 965 7.61 8.55 29.32
CA GLU A 965 6.53 8.15 28.40
C GLU A 965 5.68 7.01 28.96
N ARG A 966 6.31 6.03 29.63
CA ARG A 966 5.60 4.97 30.35
C ARG A 966 4.76 5.51 31.51
N ALA A 967 5.31 6.46 32.28
CA ALA A 967 4.57 7.10 33.36
C ALA A 967 3.37 7.91 32.84
N ALA A 968 3.54 8.66 31.75
CA ALA A 968 2.47 9.41 31.11
C ALA A 968 1.36 8.52 30.56
N LYS A 969 1.74 7.38 29.98
CA LYS A 969 0.76 6.37 29.56
C LYS A 969 -0.03 5.83 30.75
N ALA A 970 0.62 5.56 31.88
CA ALA A 970 -0.07 5.11 33.09
C ALA A 970 -1.08 6.15 33.62
N VAL A 971 -0.75 7.45 33.58
CA VAL A 971 -1.70 8.53 33.96
C VAL A 971 -2.90 8.54 33.01
N THR A 972 -2.65 8.46 31.70
CA THR A 972 -3.71 8.48 30.68
C THR A 972 -4.64 7.27 30.81
N ASP A 973 -4.08 6.09 31.06
CA ASP A 973 -4.84 4.85 31.27
C ASP A 973 -5.70 4.94 32.55
N ALA A 974 -5.15 5.50 33.64
CA ALA A 974 -5.89 5.74 34.88
C ALA A 974 -7.03 6.76 34.71
N CYS A 975 -6.80 7.86 33.98
CA CYS A 975 -7.85 8.83 33.66
C CYS A 975 -8.97 8.22 32.82
N ARG A 976 -8.61 7.41 31.81
CA ARG A 976 -9.60 6.70 30.99
C ARG A 976 -10.42 5.70 31.80
N ALA A 977 -9.79 5.00 32.74
CA ALA A 977 -10.48 4.08 33.64
C ALA A 977 -11.51 4.82 34.51
N LEU A 978 -11.15 5.96 35.10
CA LEU A 978 -12.06 6.81 35.87
C LEU A 978 -13.25 7.27 35.01
N VAL A 979 -13.01 7.83 33.82
CA VAL A 979 -14.09 8.30 32.93
C VAL A 979 -15.04 7.17 32.55
N LYS A 980 -14.52 5.97 32.27
CA LYS A 980 -15.35 4.79 31.98
C LYS A 980 -16.21 4.39 33.17
N GLN A 981 -15.64 4.41 34.37
CA GLN A 981 -16.33 4.06 35.60
C GLN A 981 -17.44 5.05 35.92
N VAL A 982 -17.16 6.36 35.80
CA VAL A 982 -18.13 7.43 35.99
C VAL A 982 -19.28 7.31 35.00
N LYS A 983 -19.01 7.09 33.70
CA LYS A 983 -20.07 6.86 32.70
C LYS A 983 -20.96 5.66 33.03
N THR A 984 -20.35 4.55 33.44
CA THR A 984 -21.10 3.34 33.84
C THR A 984 -22.02 3.61 35.04
N ILE A 985 -21.60 4.50 35.94
CA ILE A 985 -22.39 4.91 37.11
C ILE A 985 -23.53 5.83 36.68
N THR A 986 -23.27 6.83 35.82
CA THR A 986 -24.29 7.73 35.25
C THR A 986 -25.35 6.95 34.47
N ASP A 987 -24.94 5.96 33.67
CA ASP A 987 -25.85 5.09 32.91
C ASP A 987 -26.75 4.24 33.83
N ARG A 988 -26.24 3.82 35.00
CA ARG A 988 -27.04 3.08 36.00
C ARG A 988 -28.01 3.97 36.75
N GLN A 989 -27.65 5.22 37.05
CA GLN A 989 -28.53 6.18 37.71
C GLN A 989 -29.66 6.66 36.79
N SER A 990 -29.37 6.87 35.49
CA SER A 990 -30.36 7.29 34.50
C SER A 990 -31.38 6.20 34.17
N ASN A 991 -30.97 4.93 34.09
CA ASN A 991 -31.88 3.81 33.87
C ASN A 991 -32.83 3.52 35.05
N GLY A 992 -32.55 4.03 36.26
CA GLY A 992 -33.44 3.89 37.42
C GLY A 992 -34.65 4.82 37.43
N ALA A 993 -34.68 5.82 36.55
CA ALA A 993 -35.73 6.85 36.51
C ALA A 993 -36.80 6.64 35.42
N ALA A 994 -36.67 5.61 34.58
CA ALA A 994 -37.51 5.42 33.40
C ALA A 994 -38.08 4.00 33.34
N ASP A 995 -39.06 3.73 34.19
CA ASP A 995 -39.99 2.61 33.99
C ASP A 995 -41.42 3.14 34.17
N PHE A 996 -41.74 4.18 33.38
CA PHE A 996 -43.11 4.66 33.26
C PHE A 996 -43.75 3.95 32.07
N ASP A 997 -44.76 3.14 32.33
CA ASP A 997 -45.44 2.37 31.28
C ASP A 997 -46.34 3.31 30.44
N TYR A 998 -45.76 3.84 29.35
CA TYR A 998 -46.46 4.72 28.41
C TYR A 998 -47.65 4.06 27.72
N SER A 999 -47.78 2.72 27.78
CA SER A 999 -48.87 1.98 27.15
C SER A 999 -50.20 2.08 27.91
N GLN A 1000 -50.17 2.45 29.20
CA GLN A 1000 -51.36 2.57 30.05
C GLN A 1000 -51.96 3.98 30.05
N MET A 1001 -51.35 4.93 29.35
CA MET A 1001 -51.76 6.34 29.34
C MET A 1001 -52.82 6.60 28.25
N ALA A 1002 -53.81 7.43 28.56
CA ALA A 1002 -54.83 7.81 27.59
C ALA A 1002 -54.20 8.56 26.40
N VAL A 1003 -54.67 8.29 25.17
CA VAL A 1003 -54.10 8.82 23.90
C VAL A 1003 -53.90 10.34 23.90
N HIS A 1004 -54.80 11.09 24.53
CA HIS A 1004 -54.68 12.54 24.65
C HIS A 1004 -53.56 12.96 25.62
N GLU A 1005 -53.48 12.32 26.77
CA GLU A 1005 -52.44 12.60 27.78
C GLU A 1005 -51.05 12.19 27.28
N PHE A 1006 -50.96 11.09 26.52
CA PHE A 1006 -49.75 10.68 25.81
C PHE A 1006 -49.28 11.77 24.84
N LYS A 1007 -50.16 12.28 23.97
CA LYS A 1007 -49.81 13.35 23.02
C LYS A 1007 -49.40 14.66 23.68
N VAL A 1008 -50.01 15.00 24.81
CA VAL A 1008 -49.62 16.20 25.58
C VAL A 1008 -48.23 16.02 26.17
N LYS A 1009 -47.94 14.88 26.79
CA LYS A 1009 -46.59 14.59 27.32
C LYS A 1009 -45.54 14.45 26.21
N GLU A 1010 -45.88 13.86 25.07
CA GLU A 1010 -45.00 13.79 23.89
C GLU A 1010 -44.63 15.19 23.40
N MET A 1011 -45.62 16.08 23.26
CA MET A 1011 -45.39 17.47 22.87
C MET A 1011 -44.58 18.22 23.93
N GLU A 1012 -44.86 18.03 25.22
CA GLU A 1012 -44.08 18.62 26.32
C GLU A 1012 -42.62 18.16 26.29
N GLN A 1013 -42.37 16.87 26.03
CA GLN A 1013 -41.03 16.31 25.90
C GLN A 1013 -40.31 16.85 24.67
N GLN A 1014 -40.98 16.97 23.52
CA GLN A 1014 -40.42 17.60 22.32
C GLN A 1014 -40.04 19.07 22.57
N VAL A 1015 -40.88 19.80 23.32
CA VAL A 1015 -40.57 21.18 23.74
C VAL A 1015 -39.37 21.22 24.69
N GLU A 1016 -39.25 20.26 25.60
CA GLU A 1016 -38.09 20.14 26.49
C GLU A 1016 -36.80 19.83 25.71
N VAL A 1017 -36.85 18.94 24.72
CA VAL A 1017 -35.71 18.65 23.82
C VAL A 1017 -35.25 19.93 23.12
N LEU A 1018 -36.17 20.70 22.52
CA LEU A 1018 -35.83 21.96 21.85
C LEU A 1018 -35.23 23.00 22.81
N LYS A 1019 -35.70 23.05 24.07
CA LYS A 1019 -35.11 23.91 25.10
C LYS A 1019 -33.69 23.48 25.44
N LEU A 1020 -33.46 22.18 25.66
CA LEU A 1020 -32.13 21.62 25.95
C LEU A 1020 -31.15 21.81 24.79
N GLU A 1021 -31.57 21.69 23.54
CA GLU A 1021 -30.73 21.97 22.37
C GLU A 1021 -30.30 23.45 22.30
N LYS A 1022 -31.23 24.35 22.60
CA LYS A 1022 -30.94 25.79 22.68
C LYS A 1022 -29.97 26.10 23.82
N GLU A 1023 -30.18 25.52 25.00
CA GLU A 1023 -29.29 25.65 26.15
C GLU A 1023 -27.90 25.08 25.87
N LEU A 1024 -27.80 23.91 25.21
CA LEU A 1024 -26.54 23.31 24.79
C LEU A 1024 -25.77 24.24 23.84
N THR A 1025 -26.47 24.82 22.87
CA THR A 1025 -25.87 25.77 21.92
C THR A 1025 -25.36 27.02 22.63
N GLN A 1026 -26.12 27.54 23.59
CA GLN A 1026 -25.72 28.68 24.41
C GLN A 1026 -24.51 28.33 25.30
N ALA A 1027 -24.52 27.18 25.97
CA ALA A 1027 -23.42 26.70 26.80
C ALA A 1027 -22.12 26.54 25.99
N ARG A 1028 -22.20 26.00 24.76
CA ARG A 1028 -21.05 25.93 23.83
C ARG A 1028 -20.51 27.31 23.47
N ARG A 1029 -21.40 28.28 23.21
CA ARG A 1029 -21.01 29.66 22.89
C ARG A 1029 -20.34 30.35 24.09
N VAL A 1030 -20.88 30.17 25.29
CA VAL A 1030 -20.30 30.69 26.55
C VAL A 1030 -18.95 30.03 26.83
N LEU A 1031 -18.82 28.71 26.68
CA LEU A 1031 -17.55 28.00 26.82
C LEU A 1031 -16.49 28.51 25.82
N GLY A 1032 -16.90 28.77 24.57
CA GLY A 1032 -16.04 29.42 23.58
C GLY A 1032 -15.63 30.84 23.97
N ALA A 1033 -16.54 31.62 24.56
CA ALA A 1033 -16.24 32.94 25.09
C ALA A 1033 -15.30 32.90 26.32
N MET A 1034 -15.51 31.97 27.25
CA MET A 1034 -14.66 31.75 28.43
C MET A 1034 -13.26 31.32 28.02
N ARG A 1035 -13.13 30.42 27.03
CA ARG A 1035 -11.81 30.04 26.49
C ARG A 1035 -11.08 31.24 25.89
N ARG A 1036 -11.78 32.12 25.16
CA ARG A 1036 -11.20 33.39 24.67
C ARG A 1036 -10.80 34.32 25.81
N ALA A 1037 -11.67 34.51 26.80
CA ALA A 1037 -11.40 35.36 27.95
C ALA A 1037 -10.28 34.83 28.85
N GLY A 1038 -10.13 33.51 28.99
CA GLY A 1038 -9.04 32.89 29.75
C GLY A 1038 -7.65 33.14 29.15
N TYR A 1039 -7.56 33.41 27.84
CA TYR A 1039 -6.33 33.90 27.21
C TYR A 1039 -6.08 35.40 27.44
N HIS A 1040 -7.13 36.17 27.74
CA HIS A 1040 -7.05 37.61 28.07
C HIS A 1040 -6.88 37.88 29.58
N ALA A 1041 -7.39 37.03 30.47
CA ALA A 1041 -7.29 37.23 31.92
C ALA A 1041 -5.87 37.01 32.48
N THR A 1042 -4.98 36.39 31.71
CA THR A 1042 -3.53 36.37 31.99
C THR A 1042 -2.81 37.66 31.56
N GLU A 1043 -3.54 38.68 31.08
CA GLU A 1043 -3.01 40.00 30.71
C GLU A 1043 -3.03 41.03 31.87
N GLU A 1044 -3.73 40.78 32.99
CA GLU A 1044 -3.92 41.80 34.05
C GLU A 1044 -3.55 41.41 35.51
N ASP A 1045 -3.01 40.22 35.81
CA ASP A 1045 -2.48 39.87 37.16
C ASP A 1045 -0.95 39.66 37.19
#